data_AF-A0A352L4R4-F1
#
_entry.id   AF-A0A352L4R4-F1
#
_cell.length_a   1.000
_cell.length_b   1.000
_cell.length_c   1.000
_cell.angle_alpha   90.00
_cell.angle_beta   90.00
_cell.angle_gamma   90.00
#
_symmetry.space_group_name_H-M   'P 1'
#
loop_
_entity.id
_entity.type
_entity.pdbx_description
1 polymer ?
#
loop_
_entity_poly.entity_id
_entity_poly.type
_entity_poly.pdbx_seq_one_letter_code
_entity_poly.pdbx_strand_id
1 'polypeptide(L)'
;ALIFLSCWALPEDIRLRSLHTVVTKPARRMEIVIGRMAGLGVVVAILLVVMGVIGQFWLSRRIPENARSALQCRVPLFGELYFISSEGQPQETGLNVGDVWAYRSHIPGNSRARAVYVFRGVDESALTRNDKGEEELLLECRFEAFRTVKGSESSIVKGISAQYTLSVNPREEAFGMLAQSEATRAIADALREGQYNTASAELKKLTERIRTAPGELRPADYFGLHFGMFVSGTVLDNRKDPALGNLGKLFIEAALTGEGVTAALQQQERGAKVEIPYEAFAAKLDLVADGLTERSAVLMETLQRMEVPLPSFNVSEYHDLDESSTNLTRVPRRLRFVADYETLGRFLAAEIARKNDAGGLLADGGLKASLTEELVKESKISQLNAERLVAVLGEQLTAGTLAVDAGKLKVADGRSWYLFFDDLIRREQLVSEDTEGWMIEKDLLQDLIQDQNGDRYLRVEVACINDQMYLGMARPDLFIRKADQPFWVGYWKAILSILLMLLLIIVLGVTVSCVVKGPVALLFTLTFFIVGQFFHDFMIRKLAGVEKGTGTVESMILIAQHRNPEVGMDVSEATLNVVRAADQGLDGVLRGFSMIVPDFAVFNRASMYVENRFDVPFRDVLLPSVVVFFGFLIPCILIGGALLKFRELEAK
;
A
#
# COMPACT_ATOMS: atom_id res chain seq x y z
N ALA A 1 39.66 -11.66 -5.44
CA ALA A 1 40.82 -10.77 -5.74
C ALA A 1 40.79 -9.47 -4.93
N LEU A 2 39.69 -8.70 -4.98
CA LEU A 2 39.63 -7.41 -4.30
C LEU A 2 39.80 -7.48 -2.77
N ILE A 3 39.12 -8.43 -2.11
CA ILE A 3 39.25 -8.66 -0.65
C ILE A 3 40.73 -8.95 -0.31
N PHE A 4 41.39 -9.78 -1.13
CA PHE A 4 42.80 -10.09 -0.97
C PHE A 4 43.70 -8.85 -1.07
N LEU A 5 43.52 -8.03 -2.12
CA LEU A 5 44.32 -6.81 -2.33
C LEU A 5 44.10 -5.78 -1.21
N SER A 6 42.86 -5.57 -0.79
CA SER A 6 42.53 -4.61 0.29
C SER A 6 43.11 -5.03 1.64
N CYS A 7 43.13 -6.33 1.94
CA CYS A 7 43.69 -6.86 3.19
C CYS A 7 45.22 -6.89 3.22
N TRP A 8 45.88 -6.97 2.07
CA TRP A 8 47.35 -7.06 1.97
C TRP A 8 48.05 -5.71 1.76
N ALA A 9 47.34 -4.69 1.28
CA ALA A 9 47.92 -3.40 0.90
C ALA A 9 48.78 -2.78 2.02
N LEU A 10 48.19 -2.47 3.18
CA LEU A 10 48.91 -1.83 4.29
C LEU A 10 49.95 -2.74 4.98
N PRO A 11 49.64 -4.02 5.31
CA PRO A 11 50.63 -4.90 5.93
C PRO A 11 51.92 -5.05 5.12
N GLU A 12 51.80 -5.11 3.79
CA GLU A 12 52.93 -5.25 2.89
C GLU A 12 53.75 -3.97 2.77
N ASP A 13 53.08 -2.81 2.69
CA ASP A 13 53.78 -1.51 2.69
C ASP A 13 54.59 -1.28 3.98
N ILE A 14 54.04 -1.69 5.13
CA ILE A 14 54.74 -1.65 6.41
C ILE A 14 55.96 -2.59 6.38
N ARG A 15 55.79 -3.81 5.84
CA ARG A 15 56.87 -4.80 5.72
C ARG A 15 58.02 -4.31 4.83
N LEU A 16 57.70 -3.65 3.72
CA LEU A 16 58.66 -3.15 2.73
C LEU A 16 59.28 -1.79 3.10
N ARG A 17 58.88 -1.17 4.23
CA ARG A 17 59.32 0.18 4.67
C ARG A 17 59.09 1.30 3.63
N SER A 18 58.21 1.08 2.65
CA SER A 18 57.91 2.03 1.57
C SER A 18 57.19 3.30 2.07
N LEU A 19 56.55 3.22 3.23
CA LEU A 19 55.92 4.35 3.92
C LEU A 19 56.92 5.44 4.33
N HIS A 20 58.18 5.08 4.61
CA HIS A 20 59.22 6.02 5.04
C HIS A 20 59.96 6.70 3.89
N THR A 21 59.84 6.21 2.65
CA THR A 21 60.60 6.72 1.49
C THR A 21 59.83 7.75 0.65
N VAL A 22 58.51 7.80 0.76
CA VAL A 22 57.64 8.68 -0.06
C VAL A 22 57.28 10.00 0.66
N VAL A 23 57.63 10.14 1.94
CA VAL A 23 57.05 11.16 2.83
C VAL A 23 58.15 12.04 3.43
N THR A 24 58.57 13.09 2.71
CA THR A 24 59.49 14.13 3.24
C THR A 24 58.78 15.16 4.14
N LYS A 25 57.44 15.15 4.19
CA LYS A 25 56.60 15.88 5.15
C LYS A 25 55.70 14.89 5.89
N PRO A 26 55.57 14.92 7.23
CA PRO A 26 54.81 13.90 7.97
C PRO A 26 53.34 13.88 7.51
N ALA A 27 52.98 12.90 6.68
CA ALA A 27 51.59 12.64 6.31
C ALA A 27 50.82 12.21 7.56
N ARG A 28 49.61 12.74 7.75
CA ARG A 28 48.78 12.35 8.90
C ARG A 28 48.34 10.89 8.70
N ARG A 29 48.26 10.10 9.77
CA ARG A 29 47.84 8.68 9.72
C ARG A 29 46.50 8.48 9.01
N MET A 30 45.57 9.41 9.22
CA MET A 30 44.28 9.45 8.54
C MET A 30 44.43 9.59 7.02
N GLU A 31 45.38 10.41 6.54
CA GLU A 31 45.63 10.64 5.11
C GLU A 31 46.17 9.38 4.43
N ILE A 32 46.95 8.55 5.13
CA ILE A 32 47.45 7.26 4.62
C ILE A 32 46.29 6.28 4.43
N VAL A 33 45.43 6.15 5.44
CA VAL A 33 44.27 5.24 5.38
C VAL A 33 43.30 5.68 4.29
N ILE A 34 42.97 6.98 4.23
CA ILE A 34 42.11 7.55 3.19
C ILE A 34 42.74 7.37 1.82
N GLY A 35 44.04 7.64 1.67
CA GLY A 35 44.76 7.49 0.40
C GLY A 35 44.73 6.06 -0.14
N ARG A 36 44.82 5.05 0.74
CA ARG A 36 44.72 3.63 0.36
C ARG A 36 43.30 3.22 0.01
N MET A 37 42.30 3.63 0.81
CA MET A 37 40.89 3.39 0.49
C MET A 37 40.51 4.02 -0.85
N ALA A 38 40.87 5.28 -1.07
CA ALA A 38 40.59 6.01 -2.30
C ALA A 38 41.36 5.44 -3.50
N GLY A 39 42.65 5.11 -3.34
CA GLY A 39 43.46 4.53 -4.42
C GLY A 39 42.91 3.19 -4.91
N LEU A 40 42.63 2.25 -4.00
CA LEU A 40 41.99 0.99 -4.36
C LEU A 40 40.57 1.21 -4.92
N GLY A 41 39.82 2.15 -4.34
CA GLY A 41 38.48 2.51 -4.80
C GLY A 41 38.44 3.04 -6.23
N VAL A 42 39.37 3.91 -6.61
CA VAL A 42 39.49 4.46 -7.98
C VAL A 42 39.84 3.34 -8.97
N VAL A 43 40.78 2.46 -8.62
CA VAL A 43 41.14 1.33 -9.49
C VAL A 43 39.93 0.42 -9.74
N VAL A 44 39.17 0.10 -8.68
CA VAL A 44 37.96 -0.71 -8.80
C VAL A 44 36.87 0.01 -9.58
N ALA A 45 36.67 1.30 -9.36
CA ALA A 45 35.70 2.10 -10.10
C ALA A 45 36.00 2.09 -11.60
N ILE A 46 37.26 2.34 -11.99
CA ILE A 46 37.68 2.31 -13.40
C ILE A 46 37.46 0.92 -13.99
N LEU A 47 37.90 -0.14 -13.30
CA LEU A 47 37.75 -1.51 -13.78
C LEU A 47 36.27 -1.86 -13.96
N LEU A 48 35.42 -1.51 -13.00
CA LEU A 48 33.99 -1.79 -13.05
C LEU A 48 33.29 -0.98 -14.13
N VAL A 49 33.67 0.28 -14.35
CA VAL A 49 33.14 1.10 -15.45
C VAL A 49 33.53 0.50 -16.80
N VAL A 50 34.79 0.10 -16.98
CA VAL A 50 35.24 -0.54 -18.23
C VAL A 50 34.48 -1.85 -18.48
N MET A 51 34.37 -2.71 -17.47
CA MET A 51 33.58 -3.94 -17.57
C MET A 51 32.10 -3.67 -17.83
N GLY A 52 31.54 -2.63 -17.20
CA GLY A 52 30.16 -2.19 -17.39
C GLY A 52 29.89 -1.70 -18.82
N VAL A 53 30.77 -0.88 -19.38
CA VAL A 53 30.66 -0.41 -20.77
C VAL A 53 30.76 -1.59 -21.75
N ILE A 54 31.73 -2.49 -21.55
CA ILE A 54 31.87 -3.70 -22.39
C ILE A 54 30.62 -4.57 -22.28
N GLY A 55 30.09 -4.76 -21.07
CA GLY A 55 28.88 -5.53 -20.81
C GLY A 55 27.64 -4.93 -21.49
N GLN A 56 27.42 -3.62 -21.35
CA GLN A 56 26.33 -2.91 -22.01
C GLN A 56 26.44 -3.00 -23.54
N PHE A 57 27.64 -2.79 -24.09
CA PHE A 57 27.88 -2.89 -25.53
C PHE A 57 27.58 -4.30 -26.03
N TRP A 58 28.09 -5.33 -25.32
CA TRP A 58 27.85 -6.73 -25.67
C TRP A 58 26.36 -7.08 -25.64
N LEU A 59 25.63 -6.62 -24.62
CA LEU A 59 24.19 -6.83 -24.48
C LEU A 59 23.40 -6.18 -25.63
N SER A 60 23.72 -4.91 -25.95
CA SER A 60 23.05 -4.17 -27.03
C SER A 60 23.28 -4.80 -28.42
N ARG A 61 24.40 -5.49 -28.63
CA ARG A 61 24.74 -6.13 -29.90
C ARG A 61 24.16 -7.54 -30.04
N ARG A 62 24.01 -8.28 -28.94
CA ARG A 62 23.58 -9.69 -28.97
C ARG A 62 22.07 -9.87 -29.05
N ILE A 63 21.29 -8.87 -28.62
CA ILE A 63 19.83 -8.99 -28.55
C ILE A 63 19.21 -8.74 -29.94
N PRO A 64 18.44 -9.70 -30.49
CA PRO A 64 17.77 -9.55 -31.77
C PRO A 64 16.73 -8.42 -31.73
N GLU A 65 16.42 -7.81 -32.87
CA GLU A 65 15.52 -6.64 -32.94
C GLU A 65 14.14 -6.92 -32.33
N ASN A 66 13.66 -8.16 -32.49
CA ASN A 66 12.40 -8.67 -31.99
C ASN A 66 12.30 -8.67 -30.45
N ALA A 67 13.45 -8.71 -29.75
CA ALA A 67 13.54 -8.75 -28.29
C ALA A 67 14.00 -7.40 -27.70
N ARG A 68 14.09 -6.33 -28.50
CA ARG A 68 14.48 -5.00 -28.00
C ARG A 68 13.43 -4.38 -27.07
N SER A 69 12.16 -4.77 -27.17
CA SER A 69 11.12 -4.39 -26.20
C SER A 69 11.41 -4.93 -24.79
N ALA A 70 12.12 -6.06 -24.68
CA ALA A 70 12.57 -6.60 -23.40
C ALA A 70 13.75 -5.80 -22.79
N LEU A 71 14.39 -4.90 -23.55
CA LEU A 71 15.41 -3.95 -23.08
C LEU A 71 14.79 -2.64 -22.57
N GLN A 72 13.66 -2.75 -21.88
CA GLN A 72 13.01 -1.66 -21.20
C GLN A 72 12.90 -2.00 -19.72
N CYS A 73 13.18 -1.01 -18.88
CA CYS A 73 13.01 -1.10 -17.44
C CYS A 73 11.64 -0.53 -17.09
N ARG A 74 10.74 -1.40 -16.62
CA ARG A 74 9.43 -1.00 -16.10
C ARG A 74 9.62 -0.20 -14.83
N VAL A 75 8.92 0.93 -14.70
CA VAL A 75 8.95 1.75 -13.48
C VAL A 75 7.65 1.50 -12.69
N PRO A 76 7.69 0.70 -11.61
CA PRO A 76 6.49 0.37 -10.86
C PRO A 76 6.18 1.44 -9.82
N LEU A 77 4.90 1.80 -9.69
CA LEU A 77 4.35 2.50 -8.53
C LEU A 77 3.50 1.50 -7.75
N PHE A 78 4.04 1.02 -6.63
CA PHE A 78 3.37 0.04 -5.77
C PHE A 78 2.37 0.71 -4.83
N GLY A 79 1.24 0.04 -4.61
CA GLY A 79 0.21 0.46 -3.66
C GLY A 79 0.37 -0.18 -2.28
N GLU A 80 -0.45 0.27 -1.35
CA GLU A 80 -0.77 -0.44 -0.11
C GLU A 80 -1.92 -1.41 -0.38
N LEU A 81 -1.87 -2.61 0.21
CA LEU A 81 -2.87 -3.67 0.01
C LEU A 81 -3.56 -3.96 1.34
N TYR A 82 -4.89 -4.01 1.31
CA TYR A 82 -5.71 -4.61 2.34
C TYR A 82 -6.87 -5.37 1.69
N PHE A 83 -7.56 -6.20 2.47
CA PHE A 83 -8.65 -7.04 1.99
C PHE A 83 -9.97 -6.59 2.59
N ILE A 84 -11.04 -6.87 1.85
CA ILE A 84 -12.42 -6.81 2.32
C ILE A 84 -12.91 -8.25 2.32
N SER A 85 -13.46 -8.71 3.43
CA SER A 85 -13.99 -10.06 3.59
C SER A 85 -15.27 -10.25 2.78
N SER A 86 -15.74 -11.51 2.67
CA SER A 86 -17.04 -11.83 2.06
C SER A 86 -18.22 -11.16 2.78
N GLU A 87 -18.03 -10.76 4.04
CA GLU A 87 -19.01 -10.02 4.84
C GLU A 87 -18.87 -8.50 4.68
N GLY A 88 -17.94 -8.04 3.85
CA GLY A 88 -17.68 -6.62 3.63
C GLY A 88 -16.81 -6.00 4.72
N GLN A 89 -16.13 -6.76 5.58
CA GLN A 89 -15.27 -6.18 6.64
C GLN A 89 -13.83 -5.99 6.14
N PRO A 90 -13.19 -4.84 6.42
CA PRO A 90 -11.76 -4.67 6.14
C PRO A 90 -10.90 -5.60 7.01
N GLN A 91 -9.89 -6.21 6.39
CA GLN A 91 -8.92 -7.14 6.99
C GLN A 91 -7.53 -6.88 6.41
N GLU A 92 -6.48 -7.07 7.19
CA GLU A 92 -5.10 -6.92 6.70
C GLU A 92 -4.67 -8.08 5.79
N THR A 93 -5.20 -9.27 6.03
CA THR A 93 -4.89 -10.49 5.29
C THR A 93 -6.17 -11.10 4.73
N GLY A 94 -6.08 -11.68 3.53
CA GLY A 94 -7.15 -12.48 2.95
C GLY A 94 -7.14 -13.91 3.48
N LEU A 95 -7.81 -14.81 2.74
CA LEU A 95 -7.85 -16.24 3.08
C LEU A 95 -6.53 -16.91 2.70
N ASN A 96 -6.12 -17.91 3.49
CA ASN A 96 -5.06 -18.84 3.13
C ASN A 96 -5.70 -20.13 2.60
N VAL A 97 -5.28 -20.56 1.40
CA VAL A 97 -5.82 -21.76 0.70
C VAL A 97 -5.04 -23.04 1.00
N GLY A 98 -4.18 -23.02 2.02
CA GLY A 98 -3.35 -24.17 2.44
C GLY A 98 -1.85 -23.99 2.17
N ASP A 99 -1.42 -22.77 1.84
CA ASP A 99 -0.02 -22.45 1.60
C ASP A 99 0.75 -22.37 2.91
N VAL A 100 1.88 -23.07 2.95
CA VAL A 100 2.83 -23.03 4.07
C VAL A 100 3.49 -21.65 4.18
N TRP A 101 3.67 -20.96 3.04
CA TRP A 101 4.26 -19.63 2.97
C TRP A 101 3.18 -18.61 2.58
N ALA A 102 2.72 -17.82 3.55
CA ALA A 102 1.67 -16.82 3.38
C ALA A 102 2.14 -15.54 2.67
N TYR A 103 2.89 -15.68 1.58
CA TYR A 103 3.32 -14.54 0.75
C TYR A 103 2.11 -13.89 0.06
N ARG A 104 1.17 -14.71 -0.43
CA ARG A 104 -0.09 -14.28 -1.05
C ARG A 104 -1.27 -14.59 -0.16
N SER A 105 -2.28 -13.73 -0.26
CA SER A 105 -3.58 -13.89 0.36
C SER A 105 -4.65 -13.96 -0.70
N HIS A 106 -5.71 -14.72 -0.46
CA HIS A 106 -6.70 -15.06 -1.47
C HIS A 106 -8.06 -14.42 -1.18
N ILE A 107 -8.76 -14.01 -2.24
CA ILE A 107 -10.17 -13.59 -2.18
C ILE A 107 -11.07 -14.64 -2.83
N PRO A 108 -12.19 -15.03 -2.19
CA PRO A 108 -13.17 -15.92 -2.79
C PRO A 108 -13.97 -15.21 -3.87
N GLY A 109 -14.18 -15.89 -4.99
CA GLY A 109 -14.95 -15.38 -6.11
C GLY A 109 -16.46 -15.44 -5.91
N ASN A 110 -17.17 -14.67 -6.73
CA ASN A 110 -18.62 -14.45 -6.63
C ASN A 110 -19.10 -14.05 -5.21
N SER A 111 -18.26 -13.30 -4.49
CA SER A 111 -18.54 -12.82 -3.13
C SER A 111 -18.36 -11.30 -3.03
N ARG A 112 -18.67 -10.71 -1.87
CA ARG A 112 -18.33 -9.30 -1.58
C ARG A 112 -16.84 -9.10 -1.29
N ALA A 113 -16.05 -10.17 -1.23
CA ALA A 113 -14.64 -10.05 -0.92
C ALA A 113 -13.89 -9.30 -2.03
N ARG A 114 -13.07 -8.35 -1.64
CA ARG A 114 -12.27 -7.52 -2.55
C ARG A 114 -10.85 -7.42 -2.01
N ALA A 115 -9.88 -7.33 -2.90
CA ALA A 115 -8.57 -6.83 -2.51
C ALA A 115 -8.48 -5.37 -2.95
N VAL A 116 -8.11 -4.50 -2.03
CA VAL A 116 -8.07 -3.06 -2.28
C VAL A 116 -6.62 -2.60 -2.31
N TYR A 117 -6.22 -2.05 -3.46
CA TYR A 117 -4.94 -1.42 -3.64
C TYR A 117 -5.08 0.10 -3.59
N VAL A 118 -4.37 0.74 -2.69
CA VAL A 118 -4.31 2.20 -2.55
C VAL A 118 -2.97 2.69 -3.07
N PHE A 119 -2.98 3.32 -4.23
CA PHE A 119 -1.81 3.91 -4.87
C PHE A 119 -1.69 5.38 -4.47
N ARG A 120 -0.69 5.72 -3.67
CA ARG A 120 -0.40 7.11 -3.27
C ARG A 120 0.53 7.80 -4.25
N GLY A 121 0.46 9.14 -4.30
CA GLY A 121 1.28 9.95 -5.19
C GLY A 121 0.99 9.74 -6.67
N VAL A 122 -0.27 9.47 -7.02
CA VAL A 122 -0.71 9.32 -8.41
C VAL A 122 -0.91 10.72 -9.00
N ASP A 123 -0.09 11.05 -9.99
CA ASP A 123 -0.08 12.33 -10.69
C ASP A 123 0.09 12.10 -12.20
N GLU A 124 0.31 13.18 -12.97
CA GLU A 124 0.53 13.09 -14.42
C GLU A 124 1.75 12.22 -14.78
N SER A 125 2.74 12.05 -13.89
CA SER A 125 3.89 11.16 -14.12
C SER A 125 3.53 9.68 -14.09
N ALA A 126 2.36 9.33 -13.53
CA ALA A 126 1.85 7.97 -13.52
C ALA A 126 1.22 7.57 -14.86
N LEU A 127 0.85 8.54 -15.69
CA LEU A 127 0.27 8.28 -17.01
C LEU A 127 1.34 7.99 -18.05
N THR A 128 0.96 7.15 -19.00
CA THR A 128 1.73 6.83 -20.21
C THR A 128 0.99 7.33 -21.43
N ARG A 129 1.67 7.37 -22.59
CA ARG A 129 1.04 7.71 -23.87
C ARG A 129 1.05 6.50 -24.77
N ASN A 130 -0.12 6.17 -25.32
CA ASN A 130 -0.26 5.10 -26.30
C ASN A 130 0.25 5.54 -27.69
N ASP A 131 0.26 4.61 -28.65
CA ASP A 131 0.70 4.88 -30.03
C ASP A 131 -0.14 5.95 -30.75
N LYS A 132 -1.36 6.23 -30.26
CA LYS A 132 -2.26 7.28 -30.77
C LYS A 132 -2.03 8.63 -30.09
N GLY A 133 -1.12 8.71 -29.11
CA GLY A 133 -0.83 9.91 -28.33
C GLY A 133 -1.84 10.19 -27.21
N GLU A 134 -2.75 9.26 -26.92
CA GLU A 134 -3.73 9.38 -25.83
C GLU A 134 -3.08 8.97 -24.51
N GLU A 135 -3.46 9.66 -23.43
CA GLU A 135 -2.93 9.38 -22.10
C GLU A 135 -3.71 8.23 -21.44
N GLU A 136 -2.98 7.23 -20.93
CA GLU A 136 -3.52 6.05 -20.28
C GLU A 136 -2.71 5.65 -19.05
N LEU A 137 -3.40 5.14 -18.04
CA LEU A 137 -2.83 4.50 -16.87
C LEU A 137 -2.69 3.00 -17.14
N LEU A 138 -1.50 2.46 -16.88
CA LEU A 138 -1.21 1.04 -17.07
C LEU A 138 -1.26 0.32 -15.72
N LEU A 139 -2.21 -0.60 -15.56
CA LEU A 139 -2.29 -1.50 -14.42
C LEU A 139 -1.72 -2.85 -14.83
N GLU A 140 -0.55 -3.20 -14.29
CA GLU A 140 0.09 -4.48 -14.56
C GLU A 140 -0.06 -5.37 -13.33
N CYS A 141 -0.55 -6.61 -13.54
CA CYS A 141 -0.73 -7.57 -12.45
C CYS A 141 -0.17 -8.95 -12.72
N ARG A 142 0.16 -9.63 -11.62
CA ARG A 142 0.64 -11.02 -11.55
C ARG A 142 -0.08 -11.81 -10.45
N PHE A 143 -1.41 -11.83 -10.52
CA PHE A 143 -2.23 -12.58 -9.58
C PHE A 143 -2.10 -14.08 -9.78
N GLU A 144 -2.46 -14.81 -8.73
CA GLU A 144 -2.49 -16.25 -8.68
C GLU A 144 -3.92 -16.75 -8.76
N ALA A 145 -4.14 -17.73 -9.62
CA ALA A 145 -5.44 -18.34 -9.82
C ALA A 145 -5.49 -19.66 -9.05
N PHE A 146 -6.39 -19.77 -8.08
CA PHE A 146 -6.57 -21.00 -7.30
C PHE A 146 -7.99 -21.54 -7.43
N ARG A 147 -8.12 -22.86 -7.59
CA ARG A 147 -9.41 -23.56 -7.70
C ARG A 147 -9.50 -24.66 -6.67
N THR A 148 -10.68 -24.80 -6.06
CA THR A 148 -10.99 -25.94 -5.19
C THR A 148 -11.41 -27.19 -5.97
N VAL A 149 -11.90 -27.01 -7.21
CA VAL A 149 -12.39 -28.09 -8.06
C VAL A 149 -11.62 -28.14 -9.39
N LYS A 150 -11.32 -29.36 -9.86
CA LYS A 150 -10.65 -29.57 -11.14
C LYS A 150 -11.56 -29.13 -12.29
N GLY A 151 -11.15 -28.10 -13.03
CA GLY A 151 -11.87 -27.61 -14.20
C GLY A 151 -11.77 -28.53 -15.42
N SER A 152 -12.62 -28.32 -16.42
CA SER A 152 -12.40 -28.86 -17.76
C SER A 152 -11.15 -28.24 -18.39
N GLU A 153 -10.54 -28.90 -19.37
CA GLU A 153 -9.38 -28.36 -20.10
C GLU A 153 -9.67 -26.96 -20.69
N SER A 154 -10.86 -26.76 -21.24
CA SER A 154 -11.33 -25.45 -21.74
C SER A 154 -11.43 -24.39 -20.64
N SER A 155 -11.81 -24.78 -19.42
CA SER A 155 -11.94 -23.87 -18.28
C SER A 155 -10.58 -23.48 -17.71
N ILE A 156 -9.61 -24.39 -17.73
CA ILE A 156 -8.23 -24.14 -17.28
C ILE A 156 -7.54 -23.17 -18.22
N VAL A 157 -7.70 -23.37 -19.54
CA VAL A 157 -7.15 -22.47 -20.57
C VAL A 157 -7.77 -21.07 -20.49
N LYS A 158 -9.07 -20.98 -20.16
CA LYS A 158 -9.76 -19.69 -20.00
C LYS A 158 -9.30 -18.94 -18.75
N GLY A 159 -8.79 -19.63 -17.73
CA GLY A 159 -8.34 -19.04 -16.46
C GLY A 159 -9.50 -18.57 -15.58
N ILE A 160 -9.16 -17.77 -14.56
CA ILE A 160 -10.10 -17.16 -13.62
C ILE A 160 -10.31 -15.69 -13.99
N SER A 161 -11.56 -15.28 -14.16
CA SER A 161 -11.92 -13.89 -14.49
C SER A 161 -11.84 -12.99 -13.26
N ALA A 162 -11.00 -11.97 -13.37
CA ALA A 162 -10.86 -10.88 -12.41
C ALA A 162 -11.44 -9.58 -12.99
N GLN A 163 -11.91 -8.69 -12.12
CA GLN A 163 -12.38 -7.36 -12.48
C GLN A 163 -11.72 -6.31 -11.59
N TYR A 164 -11.29 -5.21 -12.21
CA TYR A 164 -10.91 -4.00 -11.48
C TYR A 164 -12.08 -3.05 -11.37
N THR A 165 -12.20 -2.41 -10.22
CA THR A 165 -13.10 -1.28 -10.01
C THR A 165 -12.28 -0.12 -9.48
N LEU A 166 -12.23 0.99 -10.21
CA LEU A 166 -11.65 2.23 -9.69
C LEU A 166 -12.70 2.85 -8.76
N SER A 167 -12.38 3.08 -7.50
CA SER A 167 -13.37 3.52 -6.52
C SER A 167 -12.94 4.78 -5.77
N VAL A 168 -13.88 5.70 -5.62
CA VAL A 168 -13.83 6.79 -4.65
C VAL A 168 -14.91 6.47 -3.63
N ASN A 169 -14.50 5.99 -2.46
CA ASN A 169 -15.44 5.55 -1.43
C ASN A 169 -14.98 5.97 -0.02
N PRO A 170 -15.05 7.28 0.28
CA PRO A 170 -14.74 7.83 1.60
C PRO A 170 -15.68 7.31 2.70
N ARG A 171 -16.87 6.79 2.36
CA ARG A 171 -17.75 6.14 3.36
C ARG A 171 -17.15 4.82 3.84
N GLU A 172 -16.62 4.02 2.93
CA GLU A 172 -15.94 2.78 3.30
C GLU A 172 -14.67 3.05 4.12
N GLU A 173 -13.93 4.10 3.77
CA GLU A 173 -12.76 4.54 4.55
C GLU A 173 -13.15 5.01 5.96
N ALA A 174 -14.24 5.77 6.08
CA ALA A 174 -14.71 6.26 7.37
C ALA A 174 -15.34 5.16 8.23
N PHE A 175 -16.21 4.33 7.66
CA PHE A 175 -17.10 3.47 8.44
C PHE A 175 -16.80 1.99 8.31
N GLY A 176 -15.83 1.58 7.47
CA GLY A 176 -15.55 0.18 7.22
C GLY A 176 -15.16 -0.60 8.48
N MET A 177 -14.43 0.03 9.41
CA MET A 177 -14.00 -0.60 10.66
C MET A 177 -15.12 -0.77 11.69
N LEU A 178 -16.28 -0.10 11.54
CA LEU A 178 -17.42 -0.31 12.43
C LEU A 178 -18.07 -1.69 12.25
N ALA A 179 -17.83 -2.35 11.12
CA ALA A 179 -18.45 -3.64 10.82
C ALA A 179 -17.80 -4.83 11.53
N GLN A 180 -16.78 -4.65 12.38
CA GLN A 180 -15.98 -5.73 13.02
C GLN A 180 -16.79 -6.70 13.89
N SER A 181 -17.99 -6.32 14.34
CA SER A 181 -18.85 -7.16 15.17
C SER A 181 -20.23 -7.36 14.53
N GLU A 182 -20.88 -8.49 14.82
CA GLU A 182 -22.25 -8.75 14.35
C GLU A 182 -23.24 -7.72 14.89
N ALA A 183 -23.05 -7.27 16.13
CA ALA A 183 -23.91 -6.28 16.77
C ALA A 183 -23.85 -4.89 16.12
N THR A 184 -22.75 -4.57 15.43
CA THR A 184 -22.53 -3.26 14.79
C THR A 184 -22.70 -3.30 13.27
N ARG A 185 -22.90 -4.49 12.69
CA ARG A 185 -22.98 -4.69 11.24
C ARG A 185 -24.09 -3.86 10.58
N ALA A 186 -25.30 -3.88 11.14
CA ALA A 186 -26.43 -3.12 10.60
C ALA A 186 -26.17 -1.59 10.59
N ILE A 187 -25.48 -1.09 11.62
CA ILE A 187 -25.08 0.33 11.71
C ILE A 187 -24.05 0.64 10.62
N ALA A 188 -23.02 -0.19 10.48
CA ALA A 188 -21.96 -0.01 9.51
C ALA A 188 -22.48 -0.08 8.05
N ASP A 189 -23.33 -1.05 7.73
CA ASP A 189 -23.91 -1.19 6.40
C ASP A 189 -24.80 0.02 6.05
N ALA A 190 -25.64 0.48 6.99
CA ALA A 190 -26.42 1.70 6.79
C ALA A 190 -25.54 2.94 6.56
N LEU A 191 -24.42 3.09 7.29
CA LEU A 191 -23.48 4.19 7.08
C LEU A 191 -22.79 4.11 5.71
N ARG A 192 -22.38 2.92 5.27
CA ARG A 192 -21.77 2.68 3.95
C ARG A 192 -22.70 3.00 2.79
N GLU A 193 -23.98 2.66 2.95
CA GLU A 193 -25.02 2.95 1.97
C GLU A 193 -25.48 4.42 1.97
N GLY A 194 -24.97 5.25 2.89
CA GLY A 194 -25.38 6.65 3.04
C GLY A 194 -26.73 6.81 3.74
N GLN A 195 -27.26 5.77 4.36
CA GLN A 195 -28.51 5.78 5.12
C GLN A 195 -28.28 6.24 6.58
N TYR A 196 -27.81 7.46 6.76
CA TYR A 196 -27.39 7.98 8.08
C TYR A 196 -28.51 8.00 9.14
N ASN A 197 -29.76 8.22 8.73
CA ASN A 197 -30.90 8.17 9.64
C ASN A 197 -31.21 6.74 10.11
N THR A 198 -31.11 5.76 9.21
CA THR A 198 -31.23 4.34 9.54
C THR A 198 -30.10 3.93 10.49
N ALA A 199 -28.87 4.34 10.19
CA ALA A 199 -27.71 4.08 11.05
C ALA A 199 -27.88 4.67 12.45
N SER A 200 -28.38 5.90 12.55
CA SER A 200 -28.70 6.56 13.84
C SER A 200 -29.75 5.78 14.63
N ALA A 201 -30.82 5.33 13.98
CA ALA A 201 -31.85 4.53 14.62
C ALA A 201 -31.33 3.17 15.13
N GLU A 202 -30.52 2.48 14.32
CA GLU A 202 -29.87 1.23 14.74
C GLU A 202 -28.86 1.44 15.88
N LEU A 203 -28.12 2.56 15.85
CA LEU A 203 -27.22 2.93 16.94
C LEU A 203 -27.99 3.17 18.23
N LYS A 204 -29.12 3.88 18.19
CA LYS A 204 -30.00 4.08 19.36
C LYS A 204 -30.52 2.75 19.92
N LYS A 205 -30.94 1.81 19.07
CA LYS A 205 -31.32 0.46 19.53
C LYS A 205 -30.16 -0.24 20.24
N LEU A 206 -28.94 -0.12 19.74
CA LEU A 206 -27.76 -0.68 20.39
C LEU A 206 -27.48 0.00 21.74
N THR A 207 -27.61 1.33 21.85
CA THR A 207 -27.43 2.04 23.13
C THR A 207 -28.43 1.58 24.18
N GLU A 208 -29.70 1.37 23.82
CA GLU A 208 -30.72 0.90 24.75
C GLU A 208 -30.42 -0.52 25.24
N ARG A 209 -29.90 -1.38 24.35
CA ARG A 209 -29.43 -2.72 24.74
C ARG A 209 -28.25 -2.68 25.70
N ILE A 210 -27.30 -1.75 25.51
CA ILE A 210 -26.18 -1.54 26.43
C ILE A 210 -26.69 -1.12 27.82
N ARG A 211 -27.74 -0.31 27.90
CA ARG A 211 -28.34 0.13 29.18
C ARG A 211 -29.09 -0.98 29.91
N THR A 212 -29.91 -1.73 29.17
CA THR A 212 -30.89 -2.65 29.75
C THR A 212 -30.36 -4.07 29.91
N ALA A 213 -29.51 -4.53 28.98
CA ALA A 213 -29.02 -5.91 28.93
C ALA A 213 -27.56 -5.97 28.42
N PRO A 214 -26.59 -5.31 29.09
CA PRO A 214 -25.20 -5.25 28.63
C PRO A 214 -24.52 -6.62 28.50
N GLY A 215 -25.01 -7.63 29.24
CA GLY A 215 -24.49 -9.00 29.19
C GLY A 215 -24.87 -9.80 27.93
N GLU A 216 -25.78 -9.30 27.09
CA GLU A 216 -26.06 -9.92 25.78
C GLU A 216 -24.95 -9.67 24.75
N LEU A 217 -24.15 -8.62 24.95
CA LEU A 217 -23.04 -8.25 24.08
C LEU A 217 -21.75 -8.89 24.61
N ARG A 218 -20.97 -9.47 23.71
CA ARG A 218 -19.68 -10.06 24.06
C ARG A 218 -18.65 -8.95 24.26
N PRO A 219 -17.59 -9.15 25.08
CA PRO A 219 -16.49 -8.20 25.18
C PRO A 219 -15.89 -7.77 23.83
N ALA A 220 -15.83 -8.71 22.87
CA ALA A 220 -15.39 -8.42 21.50
C ALA A 220 -16.31 -7.45 20.75
N ASP A 221 -17.61 -7.44 21.03
CA ASP A 221 -18.56 -6.52 20.38
C ASP A 221 -18.35 -5.08 20.89
N TYR A 222 -18.07 -4.91 22.18
CA TYR A 222 -17.66 -3.60 22.75
C TYR A 222 -16.33 -3.12 22.16
N PHE A 223 -15.35 -4.02 22.04
CA PHE A 223 -14.06 -3.73 21.42
C PHE A 223 -14.20 -3.26 19.97
N GLY A 224 -14.90 -4.04 19.15
CA GLY A 224 -15.15 -3.69 17.75
C GLY A 224 -15.88 -2.35 17.61
N LEU A 225 -16.87 -2.08 18.47
CA LEU A 225 -17.62 -0.82 18.47
C LEU A 225 -16.72 0.38 18.81
N HIS A 226 -15.99 0.37 19.93
CA HIS A 226 -15.19 1.54 20.30
C HIS A 226 -14.00 1.75 19.35
N PHE A 227 -13.37 0.67 18.87
CA PHE A 227 -12.28 0.76 17.91
C PHE A 227 -12.77 1.28 16.55
N GLY A 228 -13.89 0.77 16.05
CA GLY A 228 -14.52 1.28 14.84
C GLY A 228 -14.91 2.76 14.98
N MET A 229 -15.46 3.16 16.13
CA MET A 229 -15.78 4.57 16.41
C MET A 229 -14.53 5.45 16.44
N PHE A 230 -13.41 4.96 16.99
CA PHE A 230 -12.15 5.68 17.00
C PHE A 230 -11.67 5.93 15.57
N VAL A 231 -11.61 4.88 14.75
CA VAL A 231 -11.19 4.99 13.34
C VAL A 231 -12.11 5.93 12.59
N SER A 232 -13.43 5.74 12.66
CA SER A 232 -14.40 6.63 12.01
C SER A 232 -14.25 8.08 12.44
N GLY A 233 -14.10 8.33 13.74
CA GLY A 233 -13.90 9.67 14.25
C GLY A 233 -12.60 10.32 13.76
N THR A 234 -11.50 9.58 13.75
CA THR A 234 -10.21 10.07 13.22
C THR A 234 -10.26 10.34 11.73
N VAL A 235 -10.88 9.46 10.92
CA VAL A 235 -11.02 9.66 9.48
C VAL A 235 -11.86 10.89 9.20
N LEU A 236 -13.01 11.05 9.88
CA LEU A 236 -13.87 12.22 9.70
C LEU A 236 -13.19 13.53 10.15
N ASP A 237 -12.48 13.53 11.28
CA ASP A 237 -11.77 14.72 11.79
C ASP A 237 -10.57 15.11 10.90
N ASN A 238 -9.83 14.12 10.39
CA ASN A 238 -8.69 14.33 9.50
C ASN A 238 -9.07 14.97 8.16
N ARG A 239 -10.34 14.87 7.72
CA ARG A 239 -10.83 15.54 6.51
C ARG A 239 -10.84 17.06 6.65
N LYS A 240 -10.88 17.59 7.88
CA LYS A 240 -10.91 19.05 8.17
C LYS A 240 -12.02 19.80 7.44
N ASP A 241 -13.12 19.10 7.14
CA ASP A 241 -14.28 19.69 6.48
C ASP A 241 -15.10 20.48 7.52
N PRO A 242 -15.21 21.81 7.39
CA PRO A 242 -15.96 22.62 8.35
C PRO A 242 -17.45 22.25 8.39
N ALA A 243 -18.00 21.67 7.32
CA ALA A 243 -19.40 21.25 7.27
C ALA A 243 -19.69 20.05 8.17
N LEU A 244 -18.69 19.19 8.41
CA LEU A 244 -18.82 18.06 9.36
C LEU A 244 -18.82 18.52 10.83
N GLY A 245 -18.41 19.77 11.11
CA GLY A 245 -18.44 20.37 12.43
C GLY A 245 -17.64 19.55 13.46
N ASN A 246 -18.28 19.17 14.56
CA ASN A 246 -17.68 18.38 15.62
C ASN A 246 -17.99 16.87 15.52
N LEU A 247 -18.56 16.38 14.42
CA LEU A 247 -19.01 14.99 14.31
C LEU A 247 -17.86 13.99 14.55
N GLY A 248 -16.70 14.21 13.93
CA GLY A 248 -15.52 13.35 14.14
C GLY A 248 -15.10 13.30 15.62
N LYS A 249 -15.19 14.43 16.33
CA LYS A 249 -14.89 14.50 17.77
C LYS A 249 -15.91 13.75 18.62
N LEU A 250 -17.19 13.77 18.27
CA LEU A 250 -18.23 12.98 18.96
C LEU A 250 -17.92 11.47 18.86
N PHE A 251 -17.52 11.00 17.67
CA PHE A 251 -17.08 9.62 17.47
C PHE A 251 -15.85 9.27 18.34
N ILE A 252 -14.84 10.15 18.39
CA ILE A 252 -13.63 9.96 19.22
C ILE A 252 -13.98 9.93 20.71
N GLU A 253 -14.82 10.84 21.19
CA GLU A 253 -15.24 10.86 22.60
C GLU A 253 -16.02 9.60 23.01
N ALA A 254 -16.89 9.10 22.12
CA ALA A 254 -17.58 7.83 22.33
C ALA A 254 -16.59 6.67 22.37
N ALA A 255 -15.61 6.66 21.46
CA ALA A 255 -14.57 5.64 21.41
C ALA A 255 -13.71 5.58 22.68
N LEU A 256 -13.26 6.73 23.19
CA LEU A 256 -12.47 6.81 24.42
C LEU A 256 -13.26 6.33 25.64
N THR A 257 -14.57 6.60 25.68
CA THR A 257 -15.44 6.09 26.75
C THR A 257 -15.63 4.57 26.62
N GLY A 258 -15.75 4.06 25.40
CA GLY A 258 -15.84 2.63 25.11
C GLY A 258 -14.56 1.85 25.40
N GLU A 259 -13.38 2.47 25.25
CA GLU A 259 -12.10 1.90 25.70
C GLU A 259 -12.08 1.69 27.22
N GLY A 260 -12.69 2.61 27.98
CA GLY A 260 -12.89 2.44 29.42
C GLY A 260 -13.77 1.23 29.77
N VAL A 261 -14.81 0.97 28.97
CA VAL A 261 -15.68 -0.22 29.12
C VAL A 261 -14.90 -1.50 28.85
N THR A 262 -14.13 -1.58 27.77
CA THR A 262 -13.34 -2.79 27.44
C THR A 262 -12.22 -3.04 28.43
N ALA A 263 -11.55 -1.99 28.90
CA ALA A 263 -10.54 -2.09 29.95
C ALA A 263 -11.15 -2.61 31.28
N ALA A 264 -12.32 -2.12 31.68
CA ALA A 264 -13.02 -2.59 32.88
C ALA A 264 -13.47 -4.05 32.76
N LEU A 265 -13.99 -4.46 31.59
CA LEU A 265 -14.33 -5.85 31.30
C LEU A 265 -13.12 -6.78 31.42
N GLN A 266 -11.98 -6.41 30.84
CA GLN A 266 -10.75 -7.20 30.91
C GLN A 266 -10.22 -7.31 32.36
N GLN A 267 -10.39 -6.28 33.18
CA GLN A 267 -10.04 -6.32 34.60
C GLN A 267 -10.97 -7.25 35.39
N GLN A 268 -12.27 -7.26 35.10
CA GLN A 268 -13.22 -8.20 35.70
C GLN A 268 -12.90 -9.65 35.33
N GLU A 269 -12.51 -9.94 34.09
CA GLU A 269 -12.04 -11.28 33.68
C GLU A 269 -10.81 -11.73 34.48
N ARG A 270 -9.95 -10.78 34.90
CA ARG A 270 -8.80 -11.04 35.79
C ARG A 270 -9.16 -11.09 37.28
N GLY A 271 -10.44 -11.04 37.62
CA GLY A 271 -10.94 -11.16 39.00
C GLY A 271 -11.03 -9.85 39.78
N ALA A 272 -10.82 -8.69 39.15
CA ALA A 272 -10.97 -7.39 39.80
C ALA A 272 -12.46 -7.00 39.89
N LYS A 273 -12.87 -6.36 41.01
CA LYS A 273 -14.22 -5.80 41.16
C LYS A 273 -14.20 -4.34 40.73
N VAL A 274 -14.46 -4.09 39.45
CA VAL A 274 -14.47 -2.75 38.85
C VAL A 274 -15.84 -2.47 38.26
N GLU A 275 -16.37 -1.26 38.45
CA GLU A 275 -17.63 -0.84 37.86
C GLU A 275 -17.44 -0.51 36.38
N ILE A 276 -18.34 -1.02 35.52
CA ILE A 276 -18.26 -0.82 34.07
C ILE A 276 -19.14 0.39 33.69
N PRO A 277 -18.59 1.42 33.01
CA PRO A 277 -19.31 2.66 32.71
C PRO A 277 -20.26 2.54 31.51
N TYR A 278 -21.20 1.58 31.53
CA TYR A 278 -22.13 1.32 30.42
C TYR A 278 -23.00 2.54 30.07
N GLU A 279 -23.57 3.23 31.07
CA GLU A 279 -24.43 4.40 30.82
C GLU A 279 -23.64 5.56 30.20
N ALA A 280 -22.43 5.84 30.70
CA ALA A 280 -21.60 6.90 30.15
C ALA A 280 -21.26 6.62 28.68
N PHE A 281 -21.00 5.35 28.33
CA PHE A 281 -20.75 4.95 26.95
C PHE A 281 -22.00 5.09 26.09
N ALA A 282 -23.14 4.57 26.54
CA ALA A 282 -24.42 4.68 25.84
C ALA A 282 -24.82 6.14 25.58
N ALA A 283 -24.64 7.02 26.57
CA ALA A 283 -24.92 8.45 26.43
C ALA A 283 -24.03 9.13 25.38
N LYS A 284 -22.75 8.73 25.26
CA LYS A 284 -21.88 9.25 24.19
C LYS A 284 -22.25 8.73 22.81
N LEU A 285 -22.71 7.47 22.71
CA LEU A 285 -23.22 6.91 21.45
C LEU A 285 -24.52 7.59 21.00
N ASP A 286 -25.39 8.01 21.92
CA ASP A 286 -26.59 8.80 21.57
C ASP A 286 -26.22 10.15 20.94
N LEU A 287 -25.19 10.83 21.45
CA LEU A 287 -24.69 12.06 20.83
C LEU A 287 -24.16 11.82 19.41
N VAL A 288 -23.53 10.66 19.17
CA VAL A 288 -23.11 10.26 17.82
C VAL A 288 -24.33 10.03 16.93
N ALA A 289 -25.35 9.33 17.42
CA ALA A 289 -26.59 9.06 16.68
C ALA A 289 -27.32 10.37 16.30
N ASP A 290 -27.45 11.29 17.25
CA ASP A 290 -28.06 12.61 17.01
C ASP A 290 -27.23 13.44 16.03
N GLY A 291 -25.89 13.41 16.16
CA GLY A 291 -24.98 14.07 15.24
C GLY A 291 -25.05 13.55 13.81
N LEU A 292 -25.27 12.25 13.62
CA LEU A 292 -25.49 11.62 12.31
C LEU A 292 -26.80 12.09 11.67
N THR A 293 -27.88 12.19 12.45
CA THR A 293 -29.18 12.68 11.95
C THR A 293 -29.11 14.16 11.57
N GLU A 294 -28.56 15.00 12.45
CA GLU A 294 -28.40 16.45 12.25
C GLU A 294 -27.60 16.76 10.97
N ARG A 295 -26.56 15.97 10.69
CA ARG A 295 -25.63 16.19 9.56
C ARG A 295 -25.86 15.25 8.39
N SER A 296 -26.97 14.52 8.34
CA SER A 296 -27.24 13.51 7.32
C SER A 296 -27.12 14.03 5.88
N ALA A 297 -27.69 15.20 5.59
CA ALA A 297 -27.59 15.83 4.27
C ALA A 297 -26.14 16.20 3.92
N VAL A 298 -25.41 16.80 4.87
CA VAL A 298 -24.00 17.19 4.69
C VAL A 298 -23.10 15.97 4.49
N LEU A 299 -23.31 14.91 5.29
CA LEU A 299 -22.59 13.65 5.15
C LEU A 299 -22.82 13.01 3.77
N MET A 300 -24.04 13.10 3.27
CA MET A 300 -24.35 12.60 1.93
C MET A 300 -23.62 13.43 0.87
N GLU A 301 -23.51 14.75 1.01
CA GLU A 301 -22.80 15.60 0.05
C GLU A 301 -21.27 15.47 0.11
N THR A 302 -20.71 15.27 1.30
CA THR A 302 -19.25 15.27 1.55
C THR A 302 -18.60 13.90 1.38
N LEU A 303 -19.32 12.81 1.71
CA LEU A 303 -18.85 11.44 1.58
C LEU A 303 -19.44 10.80 0.32
N GLN A 304 -18.96 11.25 -0.84
CA GLN A 304 -19.47 10.83 -2.14
C GLN A 304 -18.90 9.47 -2.55
N ARG A 305 -19.76 8.56 -3.01
CA ARG A 305 -19.33 7.29 -3.57
C ARG A 305 -19.33 7.35 -5.10
N MET A 306 -18.26 6.88 -5.73
CA MET A 306 -18.17 6.66 -7.17
C MET A 306 -17.40 5.36 -7.43
N GLU A 307 -17.95 4.49 -8.26
CA GLU A 307 -17.33 3.22 -8.62
C GLU A 307 -17.34 3.08 -10.15
N VAL A 308 -16.17 2.83 -10.73
CA VAL A 308 -15.98 2.67 -12.17
C VAL A 308 -15.50 1.24 -12.42
N PRO A 309 -16.41 0.30 -12.69
CA PRO A 309 -16.04 -1.06 -13.03
C PRO A 309 -15.37 -1.09 -14.41
N LEU A 310 -14.19 -1.69 -14.48
CA LEU A 310 -13.46 -1.90 -15.71
C LEU A 310 -13.84 -3.25 -16.34
N PRO A 311 -13.54 -3.47 -17.63
CA PRO A 311 -13.75 -4.76 -18.27
C PRO A 311 -13.01 -5.89 -17.53
N SER A 312 -13.66 -7.04 -17.41
CA SER A 312 -13.04 -8.23 -16.80
C SER A 312 -11.91 -8.78 -17.69
N PHE A 313 -10.87 -9.30 -17.06
CA PHE A 313 -9.76 -9.99 -17.74
C PHE A 313 -9.52 -11.34 -17.07
N ASN A 314 -8.81 -12.24 -17.75
CA ASN A 314 -8.57 -13.59 -17.27
C ASN A 314 -7.15 -13.74 -16.71
N VAL A 315 -7.05 -14.39 -15.55
CA VAL A 315 -5.81 -14.74 -14.89
C VAL A 315 -5.57 -16.23 -15.12
N SER A 316 -4.45 -16.56 -15.76
CA SER A 316 -4.07 -17.93 -16.07
C SER A 316 -3.60 -18.68 -14.81
N GLU A 317 -3.86 -19.98 -14.77
CA GLU A 317 -3.39 -20.89 -13.71
C GLU A 317 -1.91 -21.27 -13.87
N TYR A 318 -1.37 -21.16 -15.10
CA TYR A 318 0.03 -21.47 -15.37
C TYR A 318 0.94 -20.32 -14.93
N HIS A 319 1.71 -20.57 -13.87
CA HIS A 319 2.80 -19.72 -13.40
C HIS A 319 4.11 -20.01 -14.15
N ASP A 320 4.05 -20.07 -15.47
CA ASP A 320 5.30 -20.01 -16.22
C ASP A 320 5.80 -18.56 -16.20
N LEU A 321 7.10 -18.38 -15.96
CA LEU A 321 7.80 -17.09 -15.92
C LEU A 321 7.77 -16.33 -17.27
N ASP A 322 6.98 -16.80 -18.23
CA ASP A 322 6.75 -16.20 -19.53
C ASP A 322 5.74 -15.03 -19.44
N GLU A 323 5.84 -14.12 -20.42
CA GLU A 323 4.98 -12.93 -20.59
C GLU A 323 3.48 -13.26 -20.69
N SER A 324 3.10 -14.54 -20.81
CA SER A 324 1.73 -15.02 -20.83
C SER A 324 1.00 -14.91 -19.48
N SER A 325 1.73 -14.78 -18.37
CA SER A 325 1.15 -14.62 -17.01
C SER A 325 0.98 -13.16 -16.58
N THR A 326 1.57 -12.21 -17.31
CA THR A 326 1.44 -10.77 -17.03
C THR A 326 0.21 -10.20 -17.69
N ASN A 327 -0.74 -9.76 -16.88
CA ASN A 327 -1.94 -9.07 -17.37
C ASN A 327 -1.71 -7.56 -17.32
N LEU A 328 -1.92 -6.89 -18.45
CA LEU A 328 -1.80 -5.44 -18.59
C LEU A 328 -3.15 -4.84 -18.95
N THR A 329 -3.77 -4.16 -18.00
CA THR A 329 -5.01 -3.40 -18.22
C THR A 329 -4.67 -1.96 -18.51
N ARG A 330 -5.12 -1.47 -19.68
CA ARG A 330 -4.95 -0.09 -20.11
C ARG A 330 -6.20 0.70 -19.77
N VAL A 331 -6.05 1.72 -18.94
CA VAL A 331 -7.15 2.55 -18.45
C VAL A 331 -7.01 3.94 -19.08
N PRO A 332 -7.90 4.35 -20.00
CA PRO A 332 -7.80 5.67 -20.61
C PRO A 332 -8.00 6.76 -19.58
N ARG A 333 -7.36 7.93 -19.76
CA ARG A 333 -7.55 9.09 -18.88
C ARG A 333 -9.01 9.54 -18.82
N ARG A 334 -9.72 9.50 -19.95
CA ARG A 334 -11.16 9.76 -20.02
C ARG A 334 -11.92 8.44 -20.03
N LEU A 335 -12.62 8.17 -18.94
CA LEU A 335 -13.35 6.94 -18.73
C LEU A 335 -14.81 7.15 -19.10
N ARG A 336 -15.32 6.28 -19.98
CA ARG A 336 -16.74 6.23 -20.30
C ARG A 336 -17.32 4.94 -19.75
N PHE A 337 -18.29 5.06 -18.85
CA PHE A 337 -18.86 3.92 -18.13
C PHE A 337 -20.32 4.16 -17.78
N VAL A 338 -21.04 3.07 -17.46
CA VAL A 338 -22.42 3.12 -16.98
C VAL A 338 -22.41 3.59 -15.53
N ALA A 339 -23.00 4.75 -15.27
CA ALA A 339 -23.07 5.31 -13.93
C ALA A 339 -23.97 4.45 -13.03
N ASP A 340 -23.53 4.22 -11.78
CA ASP A 340 -24.42 3.76 -10.72
C ASP A 340 -25.39 4.87 -10.30
N TYR A 341 -26.41 4.53 -9.51
CA TYR A 341 -27.46 5.49 -9.15
C TYR A 341 -26.93 6.75 -8.46
N GLU A 342 -25.95 6.60 -7.56
CA GLU A 342 -25.37 7.74 -6.87
C GLU A 342 -24.53 8.62 -7.82
N THR A 343 -23.65 8.02 -8.61
CA THR A 343 -22.83 8.78 -9.58
C THR A 343 -23.71 9.48 -10.60
N LEU A 344 -24.77 8.81 -11.08
CA LEU A 344 -25.74 9.40 -12.00
C LEU A 344 -26.44 10.61 -11.37
N GLY A 345 -26.98 10.47 -10.16
CA GLY A 345 -27.67 11.56 -9.47
C GLY A 345 -26.76 12.79 -9.28
N ARG A 346 -25.48 12.57 -8.93
CA ARG A 346 -24.48 13.64 -8.80
C ARG A 346 -24.11 14.26 -10.13
N PHE A 347 -23.92 13.45 -11.16
CA PHE A 347 -23.63 13.92 -12.50
C PHE A 347 -24.75 14.83 -13.01
N LEU A 348 -26.00 14.37 -12.95
CA LEU A 348 -27.17 15.16 -13.36
C LEU A 348 -27.32 16.43 -12.53
N ALA A 349 -27.13 16.34 -11.21
CA ALA A 349 -27.17 17.51 -10.33
C ALA A 349 -26.12 18.56 -10.71
N ALA A 350 -24.89 18.15 -10.97
CA ALA A 350 -23.80 19.06 -11.34
C ALA A 350 -24.00 19.68 -12.72
N GLU A 351 -24.43 18.89 -13.72
CA GLU A 351 -24.71 19.37 -15.07
C GLU A 351 -25.86 20.39 -15.08
N ILE A 352 -26.96 20.06 -14.40
CA ILE A 352 -28.15 20.92 -14.33
C ILE A 352 -27.86 22.17 -13.50
N ALA A 353 -27.18 22.06 -12.36
CA ALA A 353 -26.78 23.24 -11.58
C ALA A 353 -25.91 24.20 -12.43
N ARG A 354 -24.89 23.67 -13.12
CA ARG A 354 -24.00 24.46 -13.98
C ARG A 354 -24.77 25.18 -15.09
N LYS A 355 -25.66 24.46 -15.79
CA LYS A 355 -26.48 25.05 -16.86
C LYS A 355 -27.49 26.06 -16.32
N ASN A 356 -28.08 25.79 -15.16
CA ASN A 356 -29.00 26.71 -14.50
C ASN A 356 -28.32 28.01 -14.12
N ASP A 357 -27.10 27.93 -13.60
CA ASP A 357 -26.30 29.10 -13.23
C ASP A 357 -25.87 29.92 -14.44
N ALA A 358 -25.61 29.28 -15.57
CA ALA A 358 -25.38 29.92 -16.85
C ALA A 358 -26.66 30.48 -17.51
N GLY A 359 -27.85 30.24 -16.94
CA GLY A 359 -29.13 30.63 -17.52
C GLY A 359 -29.51 29.84 -18.79
N GLY A 360 -28.93 28.66 -18.99
CA GLY A 360 -29.11 27.86 -20.22
C GLY A 360 -30.32 26.93 -20.23
N LEU A 361 -31.02 26.75 -19.11
CA LEU A 361 -32.12 25.78 -19.00
C LEU A 361 -33.47 26.30 -19.50
N LEU A 362 -33.71 27.60 -19.38
CA LEU A 362 -35.01 28.21 -19.59
C LEU A 362 -35.02 29.17 -20.79
N ALA A 363 -36.11 29.16 -21.56
CA ALA A 363 -36.43 30.15 -22.57
C ALA A 363 -37.95 30.41 -22.54
N ASP A 364 -38.37 31.67 -22.64
CA ASP A 364 -39.78 32.08 -22.68
C ASP A 364 -40.66 31.54 -21.53
N GLY A 365 -40.08 31.36 -20.34
CA GLY A 365 -40.79 30.88 -19.15
C GLY A 365 -40.96 29.35 -19.05
N GLY A 366 -40.43 28.59 -20.00
CA GLY A 366 -40.40 27.12 -20.00
C GLY A 366 -39.00 26.57 -20.27
N LEU A 367 -38.88 25.24 -20.36
CA LEU A 367 -37.63 24.59 -20.77
C LEU A 367 -37.28 24.96 -22.20
N LYS A 368 -35.99 25.26 -22.44
CA LYS A 368 -35.49 25.65 -23.76
C LYS A 368 -35.66 24.51 -24.79
N ALA A 369 -36.16 24.84 -25.99
CA ALA A 369 -36.41 23.83 -27.03
C ALA A 369 -35.13 23.11 -27.51
N SER A 370 -33.99 23.79 -27.51
CA SER A 370 -32.67 23.22 -27.88
C SER A 370 -31.97 22.50 -26.72
N LEU A 371 -32.60 22.38 -25.54
CA LEU A 371 -31.95 21.85 -24.34
C LEU A 371 -31.46 20.42 -24.54
N THR A 372 -32.23 19.58 -25.22
CA THR A 372 -31.84 18.20 -25.54
C THR A 372 -30.55 18.15 -26.34
N GLU A 373 -30.47 18.90 -27.44
CA GLU A 373 -29.28 18.94 -28.32
C GLU A 373 -28.03 19.47 -27.58
N GLU A 374 -28.22 20.47 -26.72
CA GLU A 374 -27.17 21.04 -25.89
C GLU A 374 -26.65 20.03 -24.86
N LEU A 375 -27.53 19.26 -24.22
CA LEU A 375 -27.16 18.22 -23.26
C LEU A 375 -26.40 17.07 -23.94
N VAL A 376 -26.82 16.65 -25.13
CA VAL A 376 -26.10 15.62 -25.90
C VAL A 376 -24.69 16.08 -26.27
N LYS A 377 -24.55 17.33 -26.72
CA LYS A 377 -23.26 17.87 -27.17
C LYS A 377 -22.31 18.16 -26.01
N GLU A 378 -22.80 18.80 -24.95
CA GLU A 378 -21.96 19.30 -23.86
C GLU A 378 -21.75 18.26 -22.76
N SER A 379 -22.81 17.57 -22.34
CA SER A 379 -22.77 16.57 -21.28
C SER A 379 -22.45 15.16 -21.81
N LYS A 380 -22.36 14.99 -23.14
CA LYS A 380 -21.97 13.74 -23.83
C LYS A 380 -22.83 12.52 -23.48
N ILE A 381 -24.09 12.76 -23.11
CA ILE A 381 -25.09 11.70 -22.88
C ILE A 381 -25.79 11.34 -24.19
N SER A 382 -26.41 10.16 -24.27
CA SER A 382 -27.14 9.74 -25.46
C SER A 382 -28.40 10.58 -25.68
N GLN A 383 -28.86 10.63 -26.93
CA GLN A 383 -30.06 11.38 -27.32
C GLN A 383 -31.28 10.97 -26.50
N LEU A 384 -31.52 9.67 -26.36
CA LEU A 384 -32.65 9.11 -25.60
C LEU A 384 -32.61 9.53 -24.12
N ASN A 385 -31.42 9.48 -23.52
CA ASN A 385 -31.22 9.88 -22.12
C ASN A 385 -31.42 11.39 -21.92
N ALA A 386 -30.98 12.22 -22.87
CA ALA A 386 -31.23 13.66 -22.84
C ALA A 386 -32.73 13.98 -22.98
N GLU A 387 -33.44 13.31 -23.90
CA GLU A 387 -34.88 13.46 -24.09
C GLU A 387 -35.65 13.07 -22.82
N ARG A 388 -35.29 11.94 -22.21
CA ARG A 388 -35.88 11.48 -20.95
C ARG A 388 -35.65 12.47 -19.82
N LEU A 389 -34.44 13.00 -19.68
CA LEU A 389 -34.12 14.00 -18.66
C LEU A 389 -34.97 15.28 -18.84
N VAL A 390 -35.05 15.80 -20.07
CA VAL A 390 -35.82 17.01 -20.37
C VAL A 390 -37.32 16.78 -20.14
N ALA A 391 -37.84 15.62 -20.54
CA ALA A 391 -39.23 15.24 -20.28
C ALA A 391 -39.54 15.22 -18.77
N VAL A 392 -38.70 14.53 -17.98
CA VAL A 392 -38.87 14.47 -16.51
C VAL A 392 -38.76 15.87 -15.89
N LEU A 393 -37.82 16.72 -16.31
CA LEU A 393 -37.75 18.10 -15.82
C LEU A 393 -39.03 18.89 -16.14
N GLY A 394 -39.62 18.69 -17.32
CA GLY A 394 -40.88 19.32 -17.73
C GLY A 394 -42.08 18.82 -16.90
N GLU A 395 -42.13 17.51 -16.63
CA GLU A 395 -43.12 16.90 -15.73
C GLU A 395 -43.00 17.47 -14.32
N GLN A 396 -41.79 17.59 -13.77
CA GLN A 396 -41.56 18.13 -12.43
C GLN A 396 -41.86 19.64 -12.34
N LEU A 397 -41.66 20.39 -13.43
CA LEU A 397 -42.07 21.80 -13.52
C LEU A 397 -43.60 21.93 -13.54
N THR A 398 -44.28 21.05 -14.28
CA THR A 398 -45.75 21.02 -14.35
C THR A 398 -46.37 20.59 -13.03
N ALA A 399 -45.73 19.63 -12.33
CA ALA A 399 -46.15 19.15 -11.02
C ALA A 399 -45.89 20.16 -9.89
N GLY A 400 -45.10 21.22 -10.14
CA GLY A 400 -44.73 22.23 -9.15
C GLY A 400 -43.59 21.82 -8.21
N THR A 401 -42.98 20.65 -8.41
CA THR A 401 -41.76 20.22 -7.67
C THR A 401 -40.55 21.07 -8.06
N LEU A 402 -40.50 21.53 -9.31
CA LEU A 402 -39.59 22.56 -9.79
C LEU A 402 -40.35 23.87 -9.97
N ALA A 403 -39.72 24.98 -9.59
CA ALA A 403 -40.24 26.32 -9.78
C ALA A 403 -39.25 27.18 -10.56
N VAL A 404 -39.77 28.15 -11.32
CA VAL A 404 -38.95 29.19 -11.94
C VAL A 404 -38.86 30.36 -10.97
N ASP A 405 -37.65 30.69 -10.54
CA ASP A 405 -37.34 31.84 -9.69
C ASP A 405 -36.27 32.70 -10.37
N ALA A 406 -36.59 33.96 -10.65
CA ALA A 406 -35.70 34.91 -11.33
C ALA A 406 -35.03 34.38 -12.63
N GLY A 407 -35.76 33.60 -13.44
CA GLY A 407 -35.24 33.02 -14.69
C GLY A 407 -34.31 31.82 -14.50
N LYS A 408 -34.23 31.27 -13.29
CA LYS A 408 -33.54 30.02 -12.96
C LYS A 408 -34.53 28.98 -12.44
N LEU A 409 -34.22 27.71 -12.62
CA LEU A 409 -34.93 26.62 -11.95
C LEU A 409 -34.48 26.50 -10.50
N LYS A 410 -35.42 26.24 -9.61
CA LYS A 410 -35.18 25.93 -8.21
C LYS A 410 -36.07 24.76 -7.81
N VAL A 411 -35.55 23.87 -6.96
CA VAL A 411 -36.37 22.83 -6.35
C VAL A 411 -37.28 23.47 -5.32
N ALA A 412 -38.60 23.31 -5.48
CA ALA A 412 -39.60 24.03 -4.69
C ALA A 412 -39.45 23.80 -3.17
N ASP A 413 -39.11 22.56 -2.79
CA ASP A 413 -38.91 22.15 -1.38
C ASP A 413 -37.58 22.64 -0.78
N GLY A 414 -36.74 23.35 -1.55
CA GLY A 414 -35.44 23.88 -1.09
C GLY A 414 -34.33 22.84 -0.93
N ARG A 415 -34.57 21.57 -1.24
CA ARG A 415 -33.55 20.51 -1.26
C ARG A 415 -32.47 20.75 -2.33
N SER A 416 -31.27 20.22 -2.12
CA SER A 416 -30.18 20.31 -3.10
C SER A 416 -30.51 19.52 -4.38
N TRP A 417 -29.88 19.90 -5.50
CA TRP A 417 -30.07 19.23 -6.79
C TRP A 417 -29.79 17.73 -6.72
N TYR A 418 -28.80 17.32 -5.92
CA TYR A 418 -28.49 15.90 -5.74
C TYR A 418 -29.64 15.14 -5.10
N LEU A 419 -30.19 15.62 -3.97
CA LEU A 419 -31.33 14.97 -3.30
C LEU A 419 -32.59 14.96 -4.18
N PHE A 420 -32.74 15.96 -5.04
CA PHE A 420 -33.80 15.97 -6.05
C PHE A 420 -33.62 14.84 -7.08
N PHE A 421 -32.44 14.70 -7.68
CA PHE A 421 -32.19 13.64 -8.65
C PHE A 421 -32.14 12.24 -8.04
N ASP A 422 -31.61 12.08 -6.83
CA ASP A 422 -31.62 10.79 -6.10
C ASP A 422 -33.05 10.28 -5.89
N ASP A 423 -33.99 11.16 -5.49
CA ASP A 423 -35.42 10.83 -5.35
C ASP A 423 -36.07 10.44 -6.69
N LEU A 424 -35.76 11.14 -7.78
CA LEU A 424 -36.26 10.78 -9.12
C LEU A 424 -35.75 9.41 -9.59
N ILE A 425 -34.47 9.12 -9.34
CA ILE A 425 -33.83 7.85 -9.71
C ILE A 425 -34.44 6.71 -8.89
N ARG A 426 -34.63 6.89 -7.57
CA ARG A 426 -35.26 5.88 -6.69
C ARG A 426 -36.72 5.61 -7.04
N ARG A 427 -37.43 6.58 -7.62
CA ARG A 427 -38.79 6.42 -8.15
C ARG A 427 -38.83 5.88 -9.58
N GLU A 428 -37.68 5.42 -10.10
CA GLU A 428 -37.54 4.86 -11.46
C GLU A 428 -37.99 5.81 -12.57
N GLN A 429 -37.99 7.13 -12.32
CA GLN A 429 -38.43 8.11 -13.32
C GLN A 429 -37.37 8.40 -14.38
N LEU A 430 -36.09 8.16 -14.07
CA LEU A 430 -34.93 8.38 -14.94
C LEU A 430 -34.32 7.07 -15.45
N VAL A 431 -35.13 6.02 -15.66
CA VAL A 431 -34.65 4.78 -16.28
C VAL A 431 -34.23 5.06 -17.73
N SER A 432 -33.03 4.61 -18.11
CA SER A 432 -32.52 4.77 -19.48
C SER A 432 -33.29 3.89 -20.45
N GLU A 433 -33.75 4.47 -21.55
CA GLU A 433 -34.33 3.74 -22.69
C GLU A 433 -33.25 3.26 -23.68
N ASP A 434 -32.00 3.71 -23.50
CA ASP A 434 -30.85 3.27 -24.27
C ASP A 434 -30.38 1.86 -23.84
N THR A 435 -30.00 1.03 -24.80
CA THR A 435 -29.41 -0.30 -24.58
C THR A 435 -28.11 -0.27 -23.78
N GLU A 436 -27.34 0.82 -23.87
CA GLU A 436 -26.09 0.97 -23.13
C GLU A 436 -26.28 1.54 -21.72
N GLY A 437 -27.49 2.00 -21.36
CA GLY A 437 -27.75 2.65 -20.08
C GLY A 437 -27.24 4.10 -20.02
N TRP A 438 -27.08 4.61 -18.79
CA TRP A 438 -26.55 5.96 -18.54
C TRP A 438 -25.02 6.00 -18.63
N MET A 439 -24.51 6.10 -19.86
CA MET A 439 -23.07 6.26 -20.11
C MET A 439 -22.61 7.70 -19.84
N ILE A 440 -21.68 7.88 -18.90
CA ILE A 440 -21.09 9.17 -18.54
C ILE A 440 -19.57 9.18 -18.78
N GLU A 441 -18.98 10.36 -18.96
CA GLU A 441 -17.54 10.56 -19.11
C GLU A 441 -16.95 11.21 -17.84
N LYS A 442 -15.85 10.64 -17.32
CA LYS A 442 -15.10 11.18 -16.16
C LYS A 442 -13.60 11.16 -16.41
N ASP A 443 -12.87 12.11 -15.83
CA ASP A 443 -11.40 12.17 -15.91
C ASP A 443 -10.77 11.42 -14.72
N LEU A 444 -9.85 10.50 -15.03
CA LEU A 444 -9.17 9.67 -14.04
C LEU A 444 -8.45 10.49 -12.97
N LEU A 445 -7.74 11.57 -13.33
CA LEU A 445 -6.92 12.32 -12.39
C LEU A 445 -7.71 13.37 -11.61
N GLN A 446 -8.80 13.89 -12.19
CA GLN A 446 -9.62 14.95 -11.59
C GLN A 446 -10.78 14.39 -10.77
N ASP A 447 -11.46 13.36 -11.27
CA ASP A 447 -12.67 12.82 -10.64
C ASP A 447 -12.42 11.58 -9.77
N LEU A 448 -11.41 10.75 -10.08
CA LEU A 448 -11.17 9.47 -9.38
C LEU A 448 -9.99 9.49 -8.39
N ILE A 449 -9.14 10.52 -8.43
CA ILE A 449 -8.07 10.67 -7.45
C ILE A 449 -8.60 11.49 -6.28
N GLN A 450 -8.59 10.88 -5.10
CA GLN A 450 -8.90 11.57 -3.86
C GLN A 450 -7.68 12.36 -3.39
N ASP A 451 -7.89 13.59 -2.95
CA ASP A 451 -6.88 14.39 -2.26
C ASP A 451 -7.26 14.50 -0.79
N GLN A 452 -6.51 13.84 0.07
CA GLN A 452 -6.64 13.97 1.52
C GLN A 452 -5.42 14.70 2.07
N ASN A 453 -5.58 15.99 2.39
CA ASN A 453 -4.53 16.85 2.96
C ASN A 453 -3.22 16.89 2.16
N GLY A 454 -3.28 16.83 0.82
CA GLY A 454 -2.12 16.85 -0.07
C GLY A 454 -1.55 15.46 -0.40
N ASP A 455 -2.13 14.39 0.16
CA ASP A 455 -1.85 13.02 -0.26
C ASP A 455 -2.90 12.58 -1.30
N ARG A 456 -2.47 12.57 -2.56
CA ARG A 456 -3.30 12.17 -3.70
C ARG A 456 -3.20 10.66 -3.90
N TYR A 457 -4.33 9.96 -3.85
CA TYR A 457 -4.34 8.51 -4.05
C TYR A 457 -5.46 8.03 -4.97
N LEU A 458 -5.18 6.91 -5.64
CA LEU A 458 -6.11 6.15 -6.44
C LEU A 458 -6.38 4.82 -5.74
N ARG A 459 -7.66 4.50 -5.53
CA ARG A 459 -8.08 3.23 -4.97
C ARG A 459 -8.59 2.31 -6.08
N VAL A 460 -8.02 1.12 -6.15
CA VAL A 460 -8.36 0.08 -7.13
C VAL A 460 -8.78 -1.17 -6.38
N GLU A 461 -10.02 -1.60 -6.58
CA GLU A 461 -10.54 -2.83 -6.00
C GLU A 461 -10.47 -3.97 -7.02
N VAL A 462 -10.03 -5.13 -6.56
CA VAL A 462 -9.94 -6.35 -7.35
C VAL A 462 -11.01 -7.31 -6.86
N ALA A 463 -11.82 -7.81 -7.79
CA ALA A 463 -12.86 -8.80 -7.55
C ALA A 463 -12.59 -10.07 -8.35
N CYS A 464 -12.86 -11.24 -7.75
CA CYS A 464 -12.93 -12.49 -8.49
C CYS A 464 -14.39 -12.75 -8.88
N ILE A 465 -14.66 -12.89 -10.19
CA ILE A 465 -16.02 -13.00 -10.72
C ILE A 465 -16.54 -14.44 -10.62
N ASN A 466 -15.66 -15.42 -10.86
CA ASN A 466 -16.08 -16.81 -10.93
C ASN A 466 -16.37 -17.40 -9.55
N ASP A 467 -17.47 -18.15 -9.44
CA ASP A 467 -17.82 -18.86 -8.22
C ASP A 467 -16.89 -20.06 -7.95
N GLN A 468 -16.73 -20.43 -6.68
CA GLN A 468 -15.86 -21.51 -6.19
C GLN A 468 -14.39 -21.40 -6.59
N MET A 469 -13.95 -20.20 -6.95
CA MET A 469 -12.58 -19.88 -7.36
C MET A 469 -11.99 -18.84 -6.43
N TYR A 470 -10.67 -18.81 -6.34
CA TYR A 470 -9.94 -17.91 -5.48
C TYR A 470 -8.88 -17.18 -6.28
N LEU A 471 -8.73 -15.88 -6.00
CA LEU A 471 -7.69 -15.06 -6.61
C LEU A 471 -6.69 -14.67 -5.52
N GLY A 472 -5.47 -15.19 -5.64
CA GLY A 472 -4.33 -14.94 -4.77
C GLY A 472 -3.55 -13.70 -5.19
N MET A 473 -3.20 -12.86 -4.23
CA MET A 473 -2.38 -11.69 -4.50
C MET A 473 -1.60 -11.21 -3.28
N ALA A 474 -0.48 -10.56 -3.56
CA ALA A 474 0.37 -9.89 -2.61
C ALA A 474 0.56 -8.42 -3.02
N ARG A 475 1.05 -7.60 -2.09
CA ARG A 475 1.28 -6.17 -2.31
C ARG A 475 2.03 -5.84 -3.64
N PRO A 476 3.11 -6.53 -4.03
CA PRO A 476 3.82 -6.21 -5.28
C PRO A 476 3.20 -6.85 -6.53
N ASP A 477 2.15 -7.67 -6.40
CA ASP A 477 1.55 -8.35 -7.56
C ASP A 477 0.72 -7.40 -8.44
N LEU A 478 0.22 -6.27 -7.92
CA LEU A 478 -0.41 -5.20 -8.72
C LEU A 478 0.36 -3.89 -8.54
N PHE A 479 0.72 -3.26 -9.65
CA PHE A 479 1.33 -1.94 -9.65
C PHE A 479 0.90 -1.11 -10.86
N ILE A 480 0.97 0.22 -10.69
CA ILE A 480 0.84 1.15 -11.81
C ILE A 480 2.18 1.20 -12.52
N ARG A 481 2.21 0.85 -13.81
CA ARG A 481 3.40 0.94 -14.65
C ARG A 481 3.51 2.36 -15.23
N LYS A 482 4.48 3.12 -14.73
CA LYS A 482 4.83 4.43 -15.32
C LYS A 482 5.55 4.24 -16.65
N ALA A 483 5.81 5.35 -17.34
CA ALA A 483 6.57 5.34 -18.59
C ALA A 483 7.90 4.59 -18.43
N ASP A 484 8.12 3.62 -19.31
CA ASP A 484 9.29 2.75 -19.25
C ASP A 484 10.57 3.56 -19.44
N GLN A 485 11.62 3.16 -18.71
CA GLN A 485 12.95 3.73 -18.84
C GLN A 485 13.81 2.85 -19.74
N PRO A 486 14.77 3.43 -20.47
CA PRO A 486 15.67 2.62 -21.27
C PRO A 486 16.58 1.79 -20.36
N PHE A 487 16.80 0.53 -20.72
CA PHE A 487 17.49 -0.46 -19.87
C PHE A 487 18.83 0.00 -19.30
N TRP A 488 19.60 0.80 -20.06
CA TRP A 488 20.92 1.28 -19.62
C TRP A 488 20.84 2.13 -18.35
N VAL A 489 19.72 2.80 -18.08
CA VAL A 489 19.52 3.57 -16.83
C VAL A 489 19.48 2.62 -15.63
N GLY A 490 18.65 1.58 -15.69
CA GLY A 490 18.57 0.56 -14.63
C GLY A 490 19.91 -0.19 -14.46
N TYR A 491 20.55 -0.54 -15.58
CA TYR A 491 21.85 -1.21 -15.60
C TYR A 491 22.94 -0.42 -14.86
N TRP A 492 23.11 0.88 -15.16
CA TRP A 492 24.11 1.71 -14.50
C TRP A 492 23.81 1.99 -13.03
N LYS A 493 22.52 2.07 -12.66
CA LYS A 493 22.10 2.12 -11.25
C LYS A 493 22.50 0.84 -10.50
N ALA A 494 22.30 -0.33 -11.09
CA ALA A 494 22.73 -1.60 -10.50
C ALA A 494 24.25 -1.70 -10.38
N ILE A 495 25.00 -1.29 -11.42
CA ILE A 495 26.47 -1.19 -11.36
C ILE A 495 26.93 -0.26 -10.24
N LEU A 496 26.28 0.88 -10.06
CA LEU A 496 26.60 1.81 -8.97
C LEU A 496 26.40 1.16 -7.61
N SER A 497 25.33 0.37 -7.43
CA SER A 497 25.10 -0.38 -6.19
C SER A 497 26.22 -1.40 -5.93
N ILE A 498 26.64 -2.14 -6.96
CA ILE A 498 27.78 -3.06 -6.89
C ILE A 498 29.08 -2.31 -6.57
N LEU A 499 29.30 -1.12 -7.16
CA LEU A 499 30.46 -0.30 -6.86
C LEU A 499 30.51 0.07 -5.37
N LEU A 500 29.39 0.53 -4.80
CA LEU A 500 29.30 0.88 -3.38
C LEU A 500 29.58 -0.34 -2.49
N MET A 501 29.10 -1.52 -2.87
CA MET A 501 29.40 -2.78 -2.18
C MET A 501 30.91 -3.08 -2.18
N LEU A 502 31.55 -2.99 -3.34
CA LEU A 502 33.00 -3.23 -3.48
C LEU A 502 33.82 -2.20 -2.70
N LEU A 503 33.41 -0.93 -2.71
CA LEU A 503 34.03 0.11 -1.92
C LEU A 503 33.89 -0.17 -0.41
N LEU A 504 32.73 -0.62 0.05
CA LEU A 504 32.53 -1.00 1.45
C LEU A 504 33.46 -2.16 1.86
N ILE A 505 33.62 -3.16 0.99
CA ILE A 505 34.56 -4.26 1.21
C ILE A 505 36.00 -3.75 1.34
N ILE A 506 36.42 -2.79 0.49
CA ILE A 506 37.74 -2.16 0.59
C ILE A 506 37.88 -1.44 1.93
N VAL A 507 36.87 -0.67 2.34
CA VAL A 507 36.89 0.08 3.61
C VAL A 507 37.10 -0.87 4.79
N LEU A 508 36.33 -1.96 4.86
CA LEU A 508 36.50 -2.97 5.92
C LEU A 508 37.87 -3.66 5.84
N GLY A 509 38.29 -4.05 4.64
CA GLY A 509 39.57 -4.70 4.37
C GLY A 509 40.76 -3.87 4.85
N VAL A 510 40.80 -2.62 4.44
CA VAL A 510 41.85 -1.66 4.79
C VAL A 510 41.83 -1.38 6.30
N THR A 511 40.66 -1.21 6.91
CA THR A 511 40.53 -0.93 8.35
C THR A 511 41.08 -2.08 9.20
N VAL A 512 40.70 -3.31 8.89
CA VAL A 512 41.16 -4.50 9.62
C VAL A 512 42.66 -4.72 9.40
N SER A 513 43.15 -4.45 8.19
CA SER A 513 44.58 -4.54 7.86
C SER A 513 45.48 -3.58 8.66
N CYS A 514 44.92 -2.52 9.24
CA CYS A 514 45.64 -1.61 10.15
C CYS A 514 46.04 -2.29 11.47
N VAL A 515 45.36 -3.39 11.85
CA VAL A 515 45.62 -4.12 13.11
C VAL A 515 46.31 -5.44 12.83
N VAL A 516 45.75 -6.28 11.96
CA VAL A 516 46.17 -7.68 11.82
C VAL A 516 46.99 -7.94 10.54
N LYS A 517 47.69 -9.08 10.49
CA LYS A 517 48.45 -9.51 9.30
C LYS A 517 47.49 -9.91 8.16
N GLY A 518 47.97 -9.83 6.92
CA GLY A 518 47.20 -10.07 5.69
C GLY A 518 46.27 -11.30 5.71
N PRO A 519 46.76 -12.51 6.08
CA PRO A 519 45.90 -13.70 6.14
C PRO A 519 44.73 -13.59 7.13
N VAL A 520 44.96 -12.95 8.29
CA VAL A 520 43.93 -12.78 9.33
C VAL A 520 42.93 -11.71 8.91
N ALA A 521 43.38 -10.62 8.29
CA ALA A 521 42.51 -9.60 7.74
C ALA A 521 41.59 -10.16 6.65
N LEU A 522 42.12 -11.05 5.80
CA LEU A 522 41.37 -11.73 4.76
C LEU A 522 40.24 -12.59 5.36
N LEU A 523 40.54 -13.44 6.35
CA LEU A 523 39.53 -14.28 6.98
C LEU A 523 38.45 -13.44 7.66
N PHE A 524 38.85 -12.42 8.41
CA PHE A 524 37.90 -11.55 9.11
C PHE A 524 36.95 -10.83 8.14
N THR A 525 37.48 -10.23 7.07
CA THR A 525 36.69 -9.48 6.09
C THR A 525 35.79 -10.39 5.25
N LEU A 526 36.25 -11.61 4.94
CA LEU A 526 35.42 -12.62 4.30
C LEU A 526 34.27 -13.07 5.20
N THR A 527 34.53 -13.30 6.50
CA THR A 527 33.48 -13.65 7.46
C THR A 527 32.44 -12.54 7.58
N PHE A 528 32.88 -11.28 7.70
CA PHE A 528 31.96 -10.14 7.75
C PHE A 528 31.11 -10.01 6.49
N PHE A 529 31.70 -10.25 5.33
CA PHE A 529 30.96 -10.26 4.06
C PHE A 529 29.92 -11.38 4.01
N ILE A 530 30.30 -12.63 4.34
CA ILE A 530 29.38 -13.79 4.30
C ILE A 530 28.23 -13.60 5.30
N VAL A 531 28.54 -13.20 6.54
CA VAL A 531 27.52 -12.95 7.56
C VAL A 531 26.60 -11.81 7.14
N GLY A 532 27.16 -10.68 6.69
CA GLY A 532 26.38 -9.52 6.29
C GLY A 532 25.54 -9.74 5.04
N GLN A 533 25.93 -10.66 4.15
CA GLN A 533 25.18 -10.99 2.94
C GLN A 533 24.04 -11.98 3.18
N PHE A 534 24.29 -13.04 3.96
CA PHE A 534 23.36 -14.18 4.06
C PHE A 534 22.62 -14.27 5.41
N PHE A 535 23.21 -13.78 6.49
CA PHE A 535 22.68 -13.96 7.84
C PHE A 535 22.10 -12.69 8.46
N HIS A 536 22.29 -11.51 7.85
CA HIS A 536 21.78 -10.25 8.39
C HIS A 536 20.25 -10.20 8.45
N ASP A 537 19.58 -10.62 7.37
CA ASP A 537 18.11 -10.68 7.31
C ASP A 537 17.55 -11.64 8.37
N PHE A 538 18.16 -12.82 8.52
CA PHE A 538 17.82 -13.77 9.59
C PHE A 538 17.98 -13.16 10.99
N MET A 539 19.08 -12.47 11.27
CA MET A 539 19.30 -11.80 12.56
C MET A 539 18.20 -10.77 12.85
N ILE A 540 17.82 -9.95 11.88
CA ILE A 540 16.76 -8.94 12.04
C ILE A 540 15.40 -9.61 12.24
N ARG A 541 15.03 -10.60 11.42
CA ARG A 541 13.72 -11.29 11.50
C ARG A 541 13.52 -11.98 12.84
N LYS A 542 14.58 -12.60 13.35
CA LYS A 542 14.59 -13.21 14.68
C LYS A 542 14.40 -12.16 15.77
N LEU A 543 15.15 -11.05 15.72
CA LEU A 543 15.02 -9.96 16.70
C LEU A 543 13.66 -9.25 16.63
N ALA A 544 13.00 -9.27 15.47
CA ALA A 544 11.66 -8.72 15.26
C ALA A 544 10.53 -9.67 15.73
N GLY A 545 10.84 -10.89 16.14
CA GLY A 545 9.85 -11.88 16.59
C GLY A 545 8.95 -12.44 15.48
N VAL A 546 9.35 -12.25 14.21
CA VAL A 546 8.58 -12.73 13.04
C VAL A 546 8.77 -14.24 12.84
N GLU A 547 9.97 -14.75 13.11
CA GLU A 547 10.20 -16.19 13.12
C GLU A 547 9.64 -16.79 14.41
N LYS A 548 8.55 -17.57 14.26
CA LYS A 548 7.96 -18.35 15.34
C LYS A 548 8.88 -19.53 15.68
N GLY A 549 9.79 -19.27 16.60
CA GLY A 549 10.68 -20.22 17.22
C GLY A 549 11.23 -19.54 18.45
N THR A 550 10.89 -20.06 19.61
CA THR A 550 11.41 -19.60 20.89
C THR A 550 12.95 -19.74 20.92
N GLY A 551 13.62 -19.00 21.81
CA GLY A 551 15.05 -18.60 21.70
C GLY A 551 16.08 -19.67 21.34
N THR A 552 17.30 -19.27 20.99
CA THR A 552 18.33 -20.18 20.42
C THR A 552 18.53 -21.47 21.23
N VAL A 553 18.62 -21.36 22.55
CA VAL A 553 18.79 -22.48 23.49
C VAL A 553 17.50 -23.28 23.58
N GLU A 554 16.35 -22.62 23.62
CA GLU A 554 15.05 -23.28 23.60
C GLU A 554 14.85 -24.12 22.33
N SER A 555 15.17 -23.58 21.15
CA SER A 555 15.14 -24.31 19.88
C SER A 555 16.07 -25.53 19.87
N MET A 556 17.27 -25.43 20.45
CA MET A 556 18.19 -26.58 20.59
C MET A 556 17.61 -27.69 21.49
N ILE A 557 16.97 -27.30 22.60
CA ILE A 557 16.33 -28.25 23.52
C ILE A 557 15.13 -28.91 22.85
N LEU A 558 14.30 -28.15 22.12
CA LEU A 558 13.16 -28.66 21.38
C LEU A 558 13.57 -29.67 20.29
N ILE A 559 14.65 -29.39 19.56
CA ILE A 559 15.23 -30.32 18.58
C ILE A 559 15.68 -31.61 19.28
N ALA A 560 16.40 -31.49 20.41
CA ALA A 560 16.82 -32.67 21.18
C ALA A 560 15.62 -33.48 21.69
N GLN A 561 14.53 -32.81 22.10
CA GLN A 561 13.28 -33.41 22.55
C GLN A 561 12.37 -33.88 21.40
N HIS A 562 12.72 -33.63 20.14
CA HIS A 562 11.88 -33.90 18.96
C HIS A 562 10.46 -33.30 19.08
N ARG A 563 10.34 -32.09 19.64
CA ARG A 563 9.06 -31.40 19.84
C ARG A 563 8.88 -30.23 18.88
N ASN A 564 7.62 -29.98 18.49
CA ASN A 564 7.26 -28.79 17.71
C ASN A 564 7.34 -27.54 18.61
N PRO A 565 7.95 -26.43 18.15
CA PRO A 565 7.98 -25.15 18.86
C PRO A 565 6.64 -24.65 19.42
N GLU A 566 5.51 -24.99 18.78
CA GLU A 566 4.18 -24.57 19.26
C GLU A 566 3.72 -25.29 20.54
N VAL A 567 4.31 -26.45 20.85
CA VAL A 567 3.93 -27.27 22.01
C VAL A 567 4.70 -26.86 23.27
N GLY A 568 5.81 -26.14 23.12
CA GLY A 568 6.69 -25.74 24.22
C GLY A 568 7.57 -26.87 24.77
N MET A 569 8.51 -26.50 25.66
CA MET A 569 9.47 -27.42 26.29
C MET A 569 8.87 -28.17 27.49
N ASP A 570 9.27 -29.43 27.69
CA ASP A 570 8.97 -30.21 28.90
C ASP A 570 10.05 -30.01 29.97
N VAL A 571 10.07 -28.84 30.61
CA VAL A 571 11.08 -28.51 31.62
C VAL A 571 10.44 -27.84 32.82
N SER A 572 11.08 -27.98 33.99
CA SER A 572 10.63 -27.32 35.21
C SER A 572 10.59 -25.78 35.03
N GLU A 573 9.69 -25.08 35.74
CA GLU A 573 9.59 -23.61 35.67
C GLU A 573 10.92 -22.90 35.97
N ALA A 574 11.73 -23.47 36.87
CA ALA A 574 13.07 -22.96 37.17
C ALA A 574 14.01 -23.08 35.97
N THR A 575 13.99 -24.23 35.28
CA THR A 575 14.78 -24.45 34.06
C THR A 575 14.30 -23.55 32.92
N LEU A 576 12.98 -23.35 32.78
CA LEU A 576 12.39 -22.47 31.78
C LEU A 576 12.88 -21.02 31.94
N ASN A 577 12.93 -20.52 33.19
CA ASN A 577 13.42 -19.17 33.49
C ASN A 577 14.92 -19.01 33.18
N VAL A 578 15.73 -20.04 33.45
CA VAL A 578 17.16 -20.05 33.10
C VAL A 578 17.37 -20.05 31.58
N VAL A 579 16.60 -20.85 30.85
CA VAL A 579 16.66 -20.89 29.37
C VAL A 579 16.27 -19.54 28.77
N ARG A 580 15.17 -18.93 29.24
CA ARG A 580 14.75 -17.59 28.81
C ARG A 580 15.80 -16.51 29.10
N ALA A 581 16.44 -16.56 30.27
CA ALA A 581 17.51 -15.63 30.61
C ALA A 581 18.76 -15.82 29.72
N ALA A 582 19.12 -17.07 29.41
CA ALA A 582 20.21 -17.39 28.49
C ALA A 582 19.90 -16.91 27.06
N ASP A 583 18.67 -17.10 26.59
CA ASP A 583 18.22 -16.65 25.29
C ASP A 583 18.19 -15.12 25.18
N GLN A 584 17.70 -14.42 26.19
CA GLN A 584 17.79 -12.95 26.25
C GLN A 584 19.25 -12.46 26.20
N GLY A 585 20.16 -13.18 26.84
CA GLY A 585 21.59 -12.89 26.76
C GLY A 585 22.15 -13.07 25.34
N LEU A 586 21.83 -14.19 24.69
CA LEU A 586 22.25 -14.48 23.32
C LEU A 586 21.63 -13.50 22.30
N ASP A 587 20.36 -13.17 22.46
CA ASP A 587 19.68 -12.17 21.63
C ASP A 587 20.29 -10.77 21.84
N GLY A 588 20.73 -10.45 23.05
CA GLY A 588 21.51 -9.24 23.33
C GLY A 588 22.84 -9.20 22.57
N VAL A 589 23.57 -10.32 22.52
CA VAL A 589 24.80 -10.45 21.73
C VAL A 589 24.51 -10.34 20.23
N LEU A 590 23.45 -11.02 19.76
CA LEU A 590 23.02 -10.99 18.36
C LEU A 590 22.65 -9.57 17.92
N ARG A 591 21.94 -8.84 18.79
CA ARG A 591 21.60 -7.42 18.57
C ARG A 591 22.85 -6.57 18.46
N GLY A 592 23.82 -6.72 19.36
CA GLY A 592 25.10 -6.01 19.26
C GLY A 592 25.85 -6.32 17.96
N PHE A 593 25.88 -7.59 17.55
CA PHE A 593 26.54 -8.02 16.32
C PHE A 593 25.83 -7.50 15.06
N SER A 594 24.49 -7.48 15.05
CA SER A 594 23.68 -6.93 13.95
C SER A 594 23.95 -5.44 13.70
N MET A 595 24.32 -4.68 14.74
CA MET A 595 24.67 -3.26 14.59
C MET A 595 26.09 -3.04 14.06
N ILE A 596 26.99 -4.00 14.27
CA ILE A 596 28.41 -3.90 13.85
C ILE A 596 28.60 -4.42 12.43
N VAL A 597 27.89 -5.48 12.05
CA VAL A 597 28.03 -6.10 10.73
C VAL A 597 27.18 -5.34 9.71
N PRO A 598 27.77 -4.78 8.64
CA PRO A 598 27.00 -4.11 7.60
C PRO A 598 26.08 -5.09 6.85
N ASP A 599 24.89 -4.61 6.52
CA ASP A 599 23.97 -5.31 5.63
C ASP A 599 24.47 -5.20 4.17
N PHE A 600 25.05 -6.29 3.66
CA PHE A 600 25.48 -6.35 2.26
C PHE A 600 24.33 -6.68 1.30
N ALA A 601 23.23 -7.24 1.81
CA ALA A 601 22.09 -7.62 0.98
C ALA A 601 21.42 -6.39 0.35
N VAL A 602 21.46 -5.22 1.00
CA VAL A 602 20.96 -3.94 0.46
C VAL A 602 21.54 -3.65 -0.93
N PHE A 603 22.83 -3.89 -1.14
CA PHE A 603 23.48 -3.61 -2.41
C PHE A 603 23.07 -4.56 -3.53
N ASN A 604 22.74 -5.81 -3.19
CA ASN A 604 22.35 -6.83 -4.16
C ASN A 604 20.90 -6.68 -4.63
N ARG A 605 20.04 -5.97 -3.89
CA ARG A 605 18.64 -5.73 -4.30
C ARG A 605 18.55 -5.09 -5.68
N ALA A 606 19.48 -4.18 -6.03
CA ALA A 606 19.47 -3.50 -7.32
C ALA A 606 19.60 -4.44 -8.53
N SER A 607 20.36 -5.54 -8.41
CA SER A 607 20.46 -6.51 -9.51
C SER A 607 19.14 -7.24 -9.73
N MET A 608 18.44 -7.60 -8.65
CA MET A 608 17.14 -8.29 -8.71
C MET A 608 16.08 -7.47 -9.46
N TYR A 609 16.08 -6.14 -9.36
CA TYR A 609 15.17 -5.29 -10.14
C TYR A 609 15.49 -5.38 -11.64
N VAL A 610 16.77 -5.23 -12.02
CA VAL A 610 17.20 -5.25 -13.42
C VAL A 610 16.99 -6.64 -14.04
N GLU A 611 17.25 -7.71 -13.29
CA GLU A 611 16.98 -9.10 -13.69
C GLU A 611 15.50 -9.32 -14.02
N ASN A 612 14.61 -8.73 -13.21
CA ASN A 612 13.16 -8.78 -13.41
C ASN A 612 12.63 -7.69 -14.36
N ARG A 613 13.49 -7.01 -15.13
CA ARG A 613 13.13 -5.93 -16.08
C ARG A 613 12.43 -4.74 -15.42
N PHE A 614 12.80 -4.42 -14.19
CA PHE A 614 12.36 -3.22 -13.48
C PHE A 614 13.48 -2.20 -13.39
N ASP A 615 13.12 -0.91 -13.34
CA ASP A 615 14.07 0.15 -12.99
C ASP A 615 14.44 0.06 -11.51
N VAL A 616 15.67 0.47 -11.19
CA VAL A 616 16.13 0.52 -9.80
C VAL A 616 15.62 1.80 -9.15
N PRO A 617 14.74 1.72 -8.14
CA PRO A 617 14.20 2.91 -7.48
C PRO A 617 15.29 3.62 -6.69
N PHE A 618 15.38 4.94 -6.85
CA PHE A 618 16.42 5.74 -6.19
C PHE A 618 16.22 5.78 -4.67
N ARG A 619 14.99 6.01 -4.21
CA ARG A 619 14.67 6.18 -2.79
C ARG A 619 14.72 4.88 -1.99
N ASP A 620 14.25 3.78 -2.59
CA ASP A 620 14.07 2.51 -1.85
C ASP A 620 15.29 1.58 -1.91
N VAL A 621 16.16 1.75 -2.91
CA VAL A 621 17.33 0.87 -3.12
C VAL A 621 18.64 1.66 -3.10
N LEU A 622 18.81 2.64 -4.00
CA LEU A 622 20.11 3.34 -4.13
C LEU A 622 20.45 4.20 -2.92
N LEU A 623 19.49 4.96 -2.38
CA LEU A 623 19.71 5.83 -1.24
C LEU A 623 20.12 5.02 0.00
N PRO A 624 19.44 3.92 0.39
CA PRO A 624 19.92 3.02 1.42
C PRO A 624 21.35 2.51 1.19
N SER A 625 21.70 2.08 -0.05
CA SER A 625 23.06 1.66 -0.38
C SER A 625 24.10 2.75 -0.12
N VAL A 626 23.80 4.00 -0.52
CA VAL A 626 24.67 5.16 -0.28
C VAL A 626 24.80 5.45 1.22
N VAL A 627 23.68 5.44 1.95
CA VAL A 627 23.65 5.69 3.40
C VAL A 627 24.44 4.63 4.16
N VAL A 628 24.27 3.34 3.84
CA VAL A 628 25.04 2.24 4.44
C VAL A 628 26.53 2.42 4.15
N PHE A 629 26.90 2.72 2.90
CA PHE A 629 28.30 2.94 2.55
C PHE A 629 28.94 4.08 3.37
N PHE A 630 28.33 5.27 3.39
CA PHE A 630 28.87 6.40 4.15
C PHE A 630 28.79 6.21 5.67
N GLY A 631 27.76 5.52 6.15
CA GLY A 631 27.57 5.16 7.54
C GLY A 631 28.72 4.30 8.09
N PHE A 632 29.29 3.41 7.27
CA PHE A 632 30.47 2.62 7.63
C PHE A 632 31.79 3.28 7.25
N LEU A 633 31.84 4.08 6.18
CA LEU A 633 33.05 4.78 5.73
C LEU A 633 33.63 5.69 6.82
N ILE A 634 32.80 6.54 7.42
CA ILE A 634 33.26 7.56 8.38
C ILE A 634 33.85 6.91 9.65
N PRO A 635 33.16 5.99 10.35
CA PRO A 635 33.73 5.31 11.52
C PRO A 635 34.97 4.48 11.17
N CYS A 636 34.98 3.78 10.04
CA CYS A 636 36.12 2.96 9.63
C CYS A 636 37.37 3.80 9.36
N ILE A 637 37.22 5.00 8.78
CA ILE A 637 38.33 5.94 8.61
C ILE A 637 38.89 6.36 9.98
N LEU A 638 38.03 6.72 10.93
CA LEU A 638 38.44 7.13 12.29
C LEU A 638 39.11 5.99 13.06
N ILE A 639 38.48 4.81 13.04
CA ILE A 639 38.98 3.59 13.68
C ILE A 639 40.31 3.17 13.05
N GLY A 640 40.39 3.11 11.72
CA GLY A 640 41.60 2.72 11.01
C GLY A 640 42.79 3.63 11.33
N GLY A 641 42.61 4.96 11.36
CA GLY A 641 43.67 5.88 11.72
C GLY A 641 44.08 5.81 13.20
N ALA A 642 43.14 5.52 14.10
CA ALA A 642 43.44 5.25 15.51
C ALA A 642 44.20 3.93 15.70
N LEU A 643 43.81 2.88 14.99
CA LEU A 643 44.40 1.55 15.08
C LEU A 643 45.82 1.50 14.50
N LEU A 644 46.10 2.27 13.43
CA LEU A 644 47.43 2.38 12.85
C LEU A 644 48.47 2.89 13.88
N LYS A 645 48.05 3.70 14.86
CA LYS A 645 48.92 4.17 15.96
C LYS A 645 49.48 3.00 16.79
N PHE A 646 48.67 1.98 17.07
CA PHE A 646 49.06 0.88 17.94
C PHE A 646 50.04 -0.07 17.24
N ARG A 647 49.88 -0.27 15.94
CA ARG A 647 50.75 -1.16 15.16
C ARG A 647 52.16 -0.58 14.91
N GLU A 648 52.31 0.73 14.77
CA GLU A 648 53.63 1.37 14.66
C GLU A 648 54.48 1.23 15.94
N LEU A 649 53.85 1.05 17.11
CA LEU A 649 54.55 0.83 18.37
C LEU A 649 55.12 -0.60 18.49
N GLU A 650 54.57 -1.57 17.76
CA GLU A 650 55.10 -2.94 17.70
C GLU A 650 56.23 -3.09 16.66
N ALA A 651 56.32 -2.17 15.69
CA ALA A 651 57.30 -2.23 14.59
C ALA A 651 58.57 -1.39 14.85
N LYS A 652 58.59 -0.58 15.91
CA LYS A 652 59.79 0.06 16.46
C LYS A 652 60.41 -0.85 17.50
#